data_AF-A0A2G1W3I0-F1
#
_entry.id   AF-A0A2G1W3I0-F1
#
_cell.length_a   1.000
_cell.length_b   1.000
_cell.length_c   1.000
_cell.angle_alpha   90.00
_cell.angle_beta   90.00
_cell.angle_gamma   90.00
#
_symmetry.space_group_name_H-M   'P 1'
#
loop_
_entity.id
_entity.type
_entity.pdbx_description
1 polymer ?
#
loop_
_entity_poly.entity_id
_entity_poly.type
_entity_poly.pdbx_seq_one_letter_code
_entity_poly.pdbx_strand_id
1 'polypeptide(L)'
;MLSMDRCYQSGLARKLPALGVALLAVVFTVAAAIPAHADKPDATGLFTEFPLDGFGAVGNTALQTDEPAEATATYLAIGDGEVKLQVQVKLQPKWHLYSTTQPKGGPKPTKLSLVDADSVKVTGVWKSDREPLRSVSEDFGGITVEEFEDEVTFTATAKVAGGNEAISQLGELKIRLDALACLTGGACMPVNETLTAKLVGKVPSAVTKPTSQTMASTISNDPASLKKLPVDPKQAFRDQDYVVRWEAINLTPELEPGQTGLLRFTAIPDAGYHVYTSSVNDEQSKTNFVVSEKSDLKVGAPQTKSRAVDYDLLPGVTYHKGNVTWTLPISIPAEASAGQHKLVGGIAYQACTDDSCQQPKAIEFQTVVNVAGSAPASSQPKPMNVAAKKRMLVLDDAATLKWVDSDVSPALNASTEPASTEPASTEPAAAKPETDGTSRVAMADASTSGAAAAGAAHGVSSETAGDEAVSDDKEKAGTAFGTTLLFAFIGGVILNFMPCVLPVVGLKVMSFVQQAGEDRKRVFFLNFVYAVGILSVFAVLTALAVVLSFNWGQQFTYFPVRLGLTLLMFAMALSYLGVWEIPVPGMAAGKTSQALQQREGYTGAFFKGVFATVLATPCSGPLLGGILGLTFALTSLQTTAVIMTVGVGMALPYLMIGIWPSLVAWLPKPGTWMETLKEFLAFLFLGTVAFFFNQFSDGDKLPVFVALIGVWFGCWIIGKVPSWSSLQSRLYAWSGGVASAMIIGFAAFQWLGPAPEPAEGVKTIAWQPYDEAKLNQYQAEGRTVMIDFTAKWCVNCIVNYNVALNTEPTRQLIEELDAVPMLADWTDQDAEIEAKLKELQSRSIPVLAIYPGKSPAEPIVLRDLVSQQMVLDALEDAGPSVSGSAANVAIRDRSNANADDLSMAPAVAGMATR
;
A
#
# COMPACT_ATOMS: atom_id res chain seq x y z
N MET A 1 29.47 -49.52 25.18
CA MET A 1 29.31 -50.45 24.04
C MET A 1 29.87 -49.76 22.81
N LEU A 2 31.20 -49.70 22.64
CA LEU A 2 32.09 -50.70 22.03
C LEU A 2 31.73 -51.03 20.58
N SER A 3 32.04 -50.09 19.67
CA SER A 3 32.51 -50.36 18.29
C SER A 3 32.66 -49.04 17.55
N MET A 4 33.75 -48.28 17.75
CA MET A 4 34.22 -47.28 16.78
C MET A 4 35.65 -46.78 17.06
N ASP A 5 36.49 -47.64 17.66
CA ASP A 5 37.84 -47.26 18.15
C ASP A 5 38.97 -47.80 17.27
N ARG A 6 38.77 -47.85 15.94
CA ARG A 6 39.80 -48.37 15.03
C ARG A 6 39.79 -47.72 13.65
N CYS A 7 40.07 -46.42 13.60
CA CYS A 7 40.62 -45.74 12.41
C CYS A 7 41.29 -44.41 12.81
N TYR A 8 42.20 -44.46 13.78
CA TYR A 8 43.10 -43.36 14.12
C TYR A 8 44.52 -43.83 13.82
N GLN A 9 44.97 -43.73 12.56
CA GLN A 9 46.38 -43.63 12.13
C GLN A 9 46.49 -43.74 10.59
N SER A 10 46.40 -42.62 9.88
CA SER A 10 47.19 -42.37 8.66
C SER A 10 47.17 -40.88 8.31
N GLY A 11 48.36 -40.30 8.11
CA GLY A 11 48.59 -38.87 7.98
C GLY A 11 48.17 -38.26 6.65
N LEU A 12 46.86 -38.15 6.39
CA LEU A 12 46.31 -37.46 5.21
C LEU A 12 45.60 -36.12 5.51
N ALA A 13 45.48 -35.71 6.77
CA ALA A 13 44.68 -34.54 7.17
C ALA A 13 45.44 -33.19 7.21
N ARG A 14 46.64 -33.08 6.60
CA ARG A 14 47.42 -31.83 6.56
C ARG A 14 47.50 -31.14 5.19
N LYS A 15 46.96 -31.75 4.13
CA LYS A 15 47.11 -31.23 2.75
C LYS A 15 45.80 -30.82 2.04
N LEU A 16 44.63 -30.97 2.65
CA LEU A 16 43.38 -30.51 2.04
C LEU A 16 43.14 -28.97 2.04
N PRO A 17 43.64 -28.15 2.99
CA PRO A 17 43.39 -26.70 2.91
C PRO A 17 44.33 -25.99 1.91
N ALA A 18 45.40 -26.65 1.45
CA ALA A 18 46.32 -26.07 0.45
C ALA A 18 45.85 -26.27 -1.00
N LEU A 19 45.12 -27.36 -1.27
CA LEU A 19 44.58 -27.62 -2.62
C LEU A 19 43.39 -26.70 -2.96
N GLY A 20 42.57 -26.35 -1.98
CA GLY A 20 41.44 -25.41 -2.16
C GLY A 20 41.89 -23.97 -2.42
N VAL A 21 43.01 -23.55 -1.82
CA VAL A 21 43.60 -22.21 -2.05
C VAL A 21 44.33 -22.15 -3.39
N ALA A 22 44.95 -23.26 -3.83
CA ALA A 22 45.61 -23.34 -5.14
C ALA A 22 44.62 -23.38 -6.31
N LEU A 23 43.46 -24.04 -6.17
CA LEU A 23 42.43 -24.06 -7.21
C LEU A 23 41.79 -22.67 -7.42
N LEU A 24 41.63 -21.89 -6.34
CA LEU A 24 41.13 -20.50 -6.40
C LEU A 24 42.15 -19.54 -7.03
N ALA A 25 43.45 -19.77 -6.82
CA ALA A 25 44.51 -18.98 -7.45
C ALA A 25 44.62 -19.24 -8.97
N VAL A 26 44.37 -20.48 -9.43
CA VAL A 26 44.42 -20.83 -10.86
C VAL A 26 43.23 -20.22 -11.62
N VAL A 27 42.04 -20.17 -11.01
CA VAL A 27 40.87 -19.47 -11.60
C VAL A 27 41.11 -17.96 -11.72
N PHE A 28 41.85 -17.36 -10.77
CA PHE A 28 42.24 -15.94 -10.83
C PHE A 28 43.30 -15.63 -11.90
N THR A 29 44.22 -16.55 -12.19
CA THR A 29 45.27 -16.30 -13.20
C THR A 29 44.81 -16.46 -14.65
N VAL A 30 43.75 -17.23 -14.92
CA VAL A 30 43.22 -17.41 -16.29
C VAL A 30 42.33 -16.23 -16.71
N ALA A 31 41.73 -15.50 -15.76
CA ALA A 31 40.92 -14.31 -16.04
C ALA A 31 41.75 -13.04 -16.37
N ALA A 32 43.06 -13.04 -16.12
CA ALA A 32 43.90 -11.85 -16.25
C ALA A 32 44.64 -11.72 -17.61
N ALA A 33 44.37 -12.58 -18.60
CA ALA A 33 45.17 -12.65 -19.83
C ALA A 33 44.36 -12.65 -21.15
N ILE A 34 43.23 -11.95 -21.23
CA ILE A 34 42.53 -11.74 -22.51
C ILE A 34 42.34 -10.23 -22.73
N PRO A 35 42.91 -9.63 -23.80
CA PRO A 35 42.67 -8.24 -24.11
C PRO A 35 41.26 -8.06 -24.68
N ALA A 36 40.62 -6.96 -24.28
CA ALA A 36 39.29 -6.58 -24.73
C ALA A 36 39.25 -6.36 -26.25
N HIS A 37 38.47 -7.18 -26.96
CA HIS A 37 37.88 -6.82 -28.24
C HIS A 37 36.37 -6.96 -28.12
N ALA A 38 35.69 -5.85 -28.42
CA ALA A 38 34.25 -5.76 -28.51
C ALA A 38 33.74 -6.58 -29.70
N ASP A 39 32.84 -7.54 -29.43
CA ASP A 39 31.70 -7.84 -30.30
C ASP A 39 30.64 -8.66 -29.53
N LYS A 40 29.37 -8.44 -29.89
CA LYS A 40 28.12 -8.96 -29.26
C LYS A 40 28.14 -10.47 -28.95
N PRO A 41 27.38 -10.94 -27.93
CA PRO A 41 26.95 -12.32 -27.91
C PRO A 41 25.43 -12.51 -27.85
N ASP A 42 24.97 -13.39 -28.75
CA ASP A 42 23.70 -14.08 -28.73
C ASP A 42 23.60 -15.04 -27.53
N ALA A 43 22.39 -15.15 -26.97
CA ALA A 43 22.07 -16.04 -25.87
C ALA A 43 21.92 -17.50 -26.35
N THR A 44 22.72 -18.42 -25.79
CA THR A 44 22.38 -19.85 -25.75
C THR A 44 22.77 -20.43 -24.38
N GLY A 45 21.83 -21.19 -23.82
CA GLY A 45 21.79 -21.61 -22.42
C GLY A 45 22.78 -22.71 -22.05
N LEU A 46 23.09 -22.75 -20.76
CA LEU A 46 24.01 -23.71 -20.16
C LEU A 46 23.46 -24.30 -18.85
N PHE A 47 22.17 -24.65 -18.77
CA PHE A 47 21.63 -25.51 -17.70
C PHE A 47 20.40 -26.27 -18.18
N THR A 48 20.61 -27.38 -18.88
CA THR A 48 19.61 -28.43 -19.03
C THR A 48 20.26 -29.76 -18.65
N GLU A 49 19.52 -30.58 -17.91
CA GLU A 49 19.83 -31.95 -17.47
C GLU A 49 20.34 -32.13 -16.03
N PHE A 50 19.40 -32.13 -15.09
CA PHE A 50 19.39 -33.10 -13.98
C PHE A 50 17.93 -33.46 -13.63
N PRO A 51 17.51 -34.73 -13.79
CA PRO A 51 16.14 -35.17 -13.49
C PRO A 51 16.04 -35.70 -12.05
N LEU A 52 15.05 -35.21 -11.30
CA LEU A 52 14.68 -35.73 -9.97
C LEU A 52 13.19 -36.10 -9.99
N ASP A 53 12.86 -37.19 -10.66
CA ASP A 53 11.59 -37.88 -10.50
C ASP A 53 11.69 -38.88 -9.34
N GLY A 54 10.75 -38.83 -8.39
CA GLY A 54 10.36 -40.04 -7.66
C GLY A 54 10.64 -40.13 -6.15
N PHE A 55 10.45 -39.06 -5.37
CA PHE A 55 10.04 -39.23 -3.96
C PHE A 55 8.82 -38.37 -3.65
N GLY A 56 7.66 -39.03 -3.70
CA GLY A 56 6.35 -38.45 -3.47
C GLY A 56 6.03 -38.18 -2.01
N ALA A 57 5.37 -37.03 -1.83
CA ALA A 57 4.21 -36.79 -0.98
C ALA A 57 4.29 -37.14 0.51
N VAL A 58 4.56 -36.13 1.35
CA VAL A 58 3.58 -35.59 2.32
C VAL A 58 3.84 -34.09 2.53
N GLY A 59 2.89 -33.23 2.11
CA GLY A 59 2.64 -31.93 2.72
C GLY A 59 3.47 -30.72 2.29
N ASN A 60 3.38 -30.29 1.03
CA ASN A 60 3.62 -28.91 0.62
C ASN A 60 2.51 -28.50 -0.38
N THR A 61 1.52 -27.72 0.08
CA THR A 61 0.64 -26.97 -0.82
C THR A 61 1.43 -25.79 -1.37
N ALA A 62 1.98 -26.00 -2.56
CA ALA A 62 2.64 -25.01 -3.39
C ALA A 62 1.63 -23.96 -3.91
N LEU A 63 2.10 -22.73 -4.08
CA LEU A 63 1.60 -21.84 -5.12
C LEU A 63 1.72 -22.59 -6.46
N GLN A 64 0.59 -22.98 -7.04
CA GLN A 64 0.47 -23.13 -8.48
C GLN A 64 0.36 -21.72 -9.07
N THR A 65 1.25 -21.39 -10.00
CA THR A 65 1.08 -20.26 -10.91
C THR A 65 0.01 -20.67 -11.94
N ASP A 66 -1.25 -20.37 -11.65
CA ASP A 66 -2.29 -20.42 -12.68
C ASP A 66 -2.05 -19.26 -13.66
N GLU A 67 -1.87 -19.56 -14.94
CA GLU A 67 -1.81 -18.53 -15.99
C GLU A 67 -3.14 -17.74 -16.00
N PRO A 68 -3.09 -16.40 -16.10
CA PRO A 68 -4.28 -15.56 -15.91
C PRO A 68 -5.31 -15.68 -17.04
N ALA A 69 -4.89 -16.16 -18.20
CA ALA A 69 -5.71 -16.34 -19.39
C ALA A 69 -5.26 -17.57 -20.19
N GLU A 70 -6.21 -18.37 -20.66
CA GLU A 70 -5.98 -19.45 -21.63
C GLU A 70 -6.52 -19.01 -23.01
N ALA A 71 -5.68 -19.02 -24.04
CA ALA A 71 -6.06 -18.60 -25.39
C ALA A 71 -6.01 -19.75 -26.40
N THR A 72 -7.01 -19.81 -27.30
CA THR A 72 -7.07 -20.79 -28.39
C THR A 72 -7.41 -20.10 -29.71
N ALA A 73 -6.88 -20.62 -30.82
CA ALA A 73 -7.11 -20.07 -32.15
C ALA A 73 -7.62 -21.12 -33.14
N THR A 74 -8.55 -20.72 -34.00
CA THR A 74 -9.11 -21.55 -35.08
C THR A 74 -9.39 -20.70 -36.31
N TYR A 75 -9.55 -21.34 -37.47
CA TYR A 75 -10.04 -20.64 -38.65
C TYR A 75 -11.03 -21.49 -39.48
N LEU A 76 -11.96 -20.80 -40.16
CA LEU A 76 -13.07 -21.38 -40.91
C LEU A 76 -13.06 -20.85 -42.35
N ALA A 77 -13.31 -21.69 -43.35
CA ALA A 77 -13.43 -21.23 -44.75
C ALA A 77 -14.81 -20.63 -45.05
N ILE A 78 -14.88 -19.38 -45.51
CA ILE A 78 -16.15 -18.65 -45.74
C ILE A 78 -16.59 -18.67 -47.22
N GLY A 79 -15.67 -18.99 -48.15
CA GLY A 79 -15.89 -18.95 -49.61
C GLY A 79 -15.09 -17.83 -50.29
N ASP A 80 -15.01 -17.82 -51.62
CA ASP A 80 -14.33 -16.79 -52.44
C ASP A 80 -12.87 -16.46 -52.09
N GLY A 81 -12.11 -17.44 -51.59
CA GLY A 81 -10.71 -17.27 -51.20
C GLY A 81 -10.55 -16.64 -49.82
N GLU A 82 -11.61 -16.57 -49.00
CA GLU A 82 -11.60 -15.95 -47.68
C GLU A 82 -11.79 -16.96 -46.54
N VAL A 83 -11.10 -16.70 -45.42
CA VAL A 83 -11.17 -17.45 -44.17
C VAL A 83 -11.55 -16.52 -43.00
N LYS A 84 -12.31 -17.04 -42.03
CA LYS A 84 -12.62 -16.38 -40.76
C LYS A 84 -11.63 -16.88 -39.72
N LEU A 85 -10.80 -16.01 -39.20
CA LEU A 85 -9.95 -16.28 -38.03
C LEU A 85 -10.77 -16.07 -36.76
N GLN A 86 -10.62 -16.94 -35.77
CA GLN A 86 -11.23 -16.84 -34.46
C GLN A 86 -10.20 -17.10 -33.37
N VAL A 87 -10.11 -16.21 -32.38
CA VAL A 87 -9.24 -16.34 -31.20
C VAL A 87 -10.10 -16.20 -29.96
N GLN A 88 -10.20 -17.25 -29.15
CA GLN A 88 -10.97 -17.29 -27.92
C GLN A 88 -10.00 -17.18 -26.74
N VAL A 89 -10.26 -16.24 -25.83
CA VAL A 89 -9.47 -16.01 -24.61
C VAL A 89 -10.38 -16.21 -23.41
N LYS A 90 -10.02 -17.14 -22.52
CA LYS A 90 -10.74 -17.43 -21.28
C LYS A 90 -9.92 -16.95 -20.10
N LEU A 91 -10.51 -16.13 -19.24
CA LEU A 91 -9.86 -15.46 -18.10
C LEU A 91 -10.21 -16.18 -16.80
N GLN A 92 -9.27 -16.19 -15.86
CA GLN A 92 -9.54 -16.63 -14.49
C GLN A 92 -10.42 -15.61 -13.74
N PRO A 93 -11.20 -16.02 -12.72
CA PRO A 93 -12.02 -15.08 -11.94
C PRO A 93 -11.20 -13.91 -11.38
N LYS A 94 -11.75 -12.69 -11.48
CA LYS A 94 -11.11 -11.40 -11.09
C LYS A 94 -10.02 -10.89 -12.05
N TRP A 95 -9.80 -11.55 -13.17
CA TRP A 95 -8.94 -11.08 -14.25
C TRP A 95 -9.76 -10.49 -15.39
N HIS A 96 -9.26 -9.39 -15.96
CA HIS A 96 -9.85 -8.74 -17.13
C HIS A 96 -8.82 -8.50 -18.23
N LEU A 97 -9.27 -8.43 -19.47
CA LEU A 97 -8.46 -8.20 -20.67
C LEU A 97 -8.90 -6.92 -21.37
N TYR A 98 -7.96 -6.06 -21.77
CA TYR A 98 -8.31 -4.82 -22.48
C TYR A 98 -8.73 -5.05 -23.93
N SER A 99 -9.62 -4.18 -24.43
CA SER A 99 -10.18 -4.27 -25.79
C SER A 99 -9.15 -3.98 -26.90
N THR A 100 -9.44 -4.42 -28.12
CA THR A 100 -8.70 -4.05 -29.34
C THR A 100 -8.95 -2.60 -29.76
N THR A 101 -10.05 -1.99 -29.30
CA THR A 101 -10.51 -0.63 -29.66
C THR A 101 -10.23 0.42 -28.57
N GLN A 102 -9.32 0.10 -27.65
CA GLN A 102 -8.98 0.94 -26.51
C GLN A 102 -8.68 2.41 -26.91
N PRO A 103 -9.28 3.40 -26.23
CA PRO A 103 -9.00 4.82 -26.49
C PRO A 103 -7.53 5.18 -26.30
N LYS A 104 -7.06 6.16 -27.09
CA LYS A 104 -5.68 6.67 -27.01
C LYS A 104 -5.42 7.26 -25.62
N GLY A 105 -4.29 6.89 -25.01
CA GLY A 105 -3.92 7.26 -23.64
C GLY A 105 -4.34 6.25 -22.57
N GLY A 106 -5.17 5.26 -22.92
CA GLY A 106 -5.53 4.16 -22.03
C GLY A 106 -4.51 3.01 -21.99
N PRO A 107 -4.83 1.91 -21.27
CA PRO A 107 -4.01 0.71 -21.16
C PRO A 107 -3.66 0.09 -22.51
N LYS A 108 -2.62 -0.76 -22.54
CA LYS A 108 -2.16 -1.40 -23.79
C LYS A 108 -3.30 -2.22 -24.42
N PRO A 109 -3.77 -1.87 -25.65
CA PRO A 109 -4.84 -2.62 -26.31
C PRO A 109 -4.38 -4.03 -26.65
N THR A 110 -5.33 -4.96 -26.63
CA THR A 110 -5.11 -6.31 -27.18
C THR A 110 -4.82 -6.19 -28.67
N LYS A 111 -3.70 -6.77 -29.13
CA LYS A 111 -3.31 -6.78 -30.53
C LYS A 111 -3.24 -8.22 -31.03
N LEU A 112 -3.95 -8.48 -32.12
CA LEU A 112 -3.90 -9.76 -32.83
C LEU A 112 -3.27 -9.54 -34.20
N SER A 113 -2.19 -10.26 -34.49
CA SER A 113 -1.49 -10.16 -35.77
C SER A 113 -1.18 -11.55 -36.33
N LEU A 114 -1.23 -11.67 -37.66
CA LEU A 114 -0.82 -12.88 -38.33
C LEU A 114 0.70 -12.87 -38.47
N VAL A 115 1.37 -13.94 -38.04
CA VAL A 115 2.82 -14.09 -38.19
C VAL A 115 3.18 -14.53 -39.61
N ASP A 116 2.32 -15.34 -40.24
CA ASP A 116 2.51 -15.88 -41.59
C ASP A 116 1.84 -15.00 -42.68
N ALA A 117 2.25 -13.73 -42.77
CA ALA A 117 1.61 -12.73 -43.63
C ALA A 117 1.75 -12.95 -45.16
N ASP A 118 2.68 -13.82 -45.58
CA ASP A 118 3.02 -14.03 -46.99
C ASP A 118 1.98 -14.87 -47.76
N SER A 119 1.23 -15.73 -47.06
CA SER A 119 0.21 -16.63 -47.63
C SER A 119 -1.23 -16.18 -47.36
N VAL A 120 -1.44 -15.38 -46.31
CA VAL A 120 -2.77 -14.92 -45.89
C VAL A 120 -2.72 -13.45 -45.46
N LYS A 121 -3.58 -12.62 -46.07
CA LYS A 121 -3.69 -11.20 -45.74
C LYS A 121 -4.99 -10.92 -45.00
N VAL A 122 -4.91 -10.44 -43.76
CA VAL A 122 -6.08 -10.00 -42.99
C VAL A 122 -6.75 -8.81 -43.71
N THR A 123 -8.03 -8.95 -44.07
CA THR A 123 -8.81 -7.94 -44.80
C THR A 123 -9.84 -7.24 -43.91
N GLY A 124 -10.27 -7.87 -42.81
CA GLY A 124 -11.20 -7.31 -41.82
C GLY A 124 -10.51 -6.83 -40.54
N VAL A 125 -11.11 -5.84 -39.87
CA VAL A 125 -10.71 -5.43 -38.51
C VAL A 125 -11.13 -6.51 -37.51
N TRP A 126 -10.27 -6.80 -36.53
CA TRP A 126 -10.60 -7.71 -35.43
C TRP A 126 -11.78 -7.17 -34.61
N LYS A 127 -12.83 -7.98 -34.48
CA LYS A 127 -14.05 -7.66 -33.70
C LYS A 127 -14.28 -8.70 -32.61
N SER A 128 -14.63 -8.26 -31.41
CA SER A 128 -15.11 -9.12 -30.33
C SER A 128 -16.53 -9.63 -30.59
N ASP A 129 -16.90 -10.73 -29.92
CA ASP A 129 -18.24 -11.32 -29.91
C ASP A 129 -19.27 -10.49 -29.11
N ARG A 130 -18.79 -9.70 -28.15
CA ARG A 130 -19.58 -8.85 -27.26
C ARG A 130 -18.99 -7.44 -27.13
N GLU A 131 -19.79 -6.47 -26.69
CA GLU A 131 -19.29 -5.12 -26.38
C GLU A 131 -18.45 -5.13 -25.09
N PRO A 132 -17.33 -4.37 -25.04
CA PRO A 132 -16.50 -4.30 -23.85
C PRO A 132 -17.19 -3.53 -22.74
N LEU A 133 -16.92 -3.92 -21.49
CA LEU A 133 -17.28 -3.16 -20.31
C LEU A 133 -16.50 -1.85 -20.32
N ARG A 134 -17.21 -0.73 -20.20
CA ARG A 134 -16.61 0.61 -20.20
C ARG A 134 -16.56 1.13 -18.78
N SER A 135 -15.36 1.39 -18.28
CA SER A 135 -15.19 2.06 -17.00
C SER A 135 -14.19 3.20 -17.13
N VAL A 136 -14.43 4.34 -16.49
CA VAL A 136 -13.43 5.41 -16.47
C VAL A 136 -12.34 4.99 -15.49
N SER A 137 -11.09 4.90 -15.96
CA SER A 137 -9.96 4.57 -15.11
C SER A 137 -9.21 5.85 -14.74
N GLU A 138 -9.15 6.13 -13.44
CA GLU A 138 -8.32 7.20 -12.90
C GLU A 138 -6.82 6.88 -13.04
N ASP A 139 -6.46 5.60 -13.02
CA ASP A 139 -5.09 5.13 -13.26
C ASP A 139 -4.56 5.54 -14.65
N PHE A 140 -5.48 5.80 -15.59
CA PHE A 140 -5.19 6.26 -16.95
C PHE A 140 -5.76 7.67 -17.24
N GLY A 141 -5.82 8.53 -16.22
CA GLY A 141 -6.14 9.95 -16.42
C GLY A 141 -7.59 10.22 -16.82
N GLY A 142 -8.54 9.44 -16.30
CA GLY A 142 -9.97 9.64 -16.55
C GLY A 142 -10.42 9.18 -17.94
N ILE A 143 -9.62 8.34 -18.61
CA ILE A 143 -9.97 7.78 -19.91
C ILE A 143 -10.92 6.60 -19.71
N THR A 144 -11.95 6.51 -20.54
CA THR A 144 -12.82 5.33 -20.62
C THR A 144 -12.01 4.12 -21.07
N VAL A 145 -11.78 3.18 -20.16
CA VAL A 145 -11.17 1.89 -20.45
C VAL A 145 -12.21 0.86 -20.86
N GLU A 146 -11.85 0.06 -21.87
CA GLU A 146 -12.69 -0.99 -22.44
C GLU A 146 -12.13 -2.36 -22.04
N GLU A 147 -12.90 -3.12 -21.26
CA GLU A 147 -12.44 -4.34 -20.59
C GLU A 147 -13.37 -5.52 -20.90
N PHE A 148 -12.81 -6.73 -20.93
CA PHE A 148 -13.54 -7.97 -21.02
C PHE A 148 -13.25 -8.83 -19.79
N GLU A 149 -14.30 -9.36 -19.17
CA GLU A 149 -14.23 -10.32 -18.06
C GLU A 149 -14.72 -11.70 -18.54
N ASP A 150 -14.36 -12.75 -17.79
CA ASP A 150 -14.69 -14.16 -18.02
C ASP A 150 -14.12 -14.78 -19.31
N GLU A 151 -14.62 -14.36 -20.46
CA GLU A 151 -14.29 -14.97 -21.76
C GLU A 151 -14.57 -13.97 -22.88
N VAL A 152 -13.75 -13.96 -23.93
CA VAL A 152 -13.97 -13.12 -25.13
C VAL A 152 -13.46 -13.83 -26.38
N THR A 153 -14.20 -13.70 -27.49
CA THR A 153 -13.80 -14.25 -28.80
C THR A 153 -13.59 -13.13 -29.81
N PHE A 154 -12.36 -13.00 -30.30
CA PHE A 154 -11.99 -12.08 -31.38
C PHE A 154 -12.08 -12.76 -32.74
N THR A 155 -12.67 -12.08 -33.71
CA THR A 155 -12.83 -12.59 -35.08
C THR A 155 -12.37 -11.59 -36.13
N ALA A 156 -11.71 -12.08 -37.19
CA ALA A 156 -11.31 -11.29 -38.34
C ALA A 156 -11.46 -12.10 -39.63
N THR A 157 -11.68 -11.41 -40.76
CA THR A 157 -11.66 -12.04 -42.08
C THR A 157 -10.30 -11.86 -42.73
N ALA A 158 -9.82 -12.89 -43.43
CA ALA A 158 -8.55 -12.87 -44.12
C ALA A 158 -8.65 -13.52 -45.50
N LYS A 159 -7.90 -13.00 -46.46
CA LYS A 159 -7.86 -13.46 -47.85
C LYS A 159 -6.61 -14.29 -48.11
N VAL A 160 -6.79 -15.45 -48.73
CA VAL A 160 -5.73 -16.40 -49.07
C VAL A 160 -5.17 -16.09 -50.46
N ALA A 161 -3.84 -16.03 -50.56
CA ALA A 161 -3.15 -15.95 -51.84
C ALA A 161 -3.31 -17.29 -52.60
N GLY A 162 -4.05 -17.29 -53.72
CA GLY A 162 -4.29 -18.51 -54.52
C GLY A 162 -5.76 -18.99 -54.58
N GLY A 163 -6.70 -18.28 -53.94
CA GLY A 163 -8.14 -18.57 -54.06
C GLY A 163 -8.59 -19.83 -53.33
N ASN A 164 -9.77 -20.36 -53.68
CA ASN A 164 -10.44 -21.45 -52.94
C ASN A 164 -9.65 -22.77 -52.88
N GLU A 165 -8.81 -23.07 -53.89
CA GLU A 165 -8.00 -24.30 -53.91
C GLU A 165 -6.83 -24.26 -52.90
N ALA A 166 -6.28 -23.07 -52.65
CA ALA A 166 -5.18 -22.86 -51.70
C ALA A 166 -5.62 -22.97 -50.23
N ILE A 167 -6.90 -22.77 -49.91
CA ILE A 167 -7.44 -22.86 -48.54
C ILE A 167 -7.29 -24.29 -47.98
N SER A 168 -7.42 -25.31 -48.83
CA SER A 168 -7.29 -26.72 -48.42
C SER A 168 -5.84 -27.15 -48.17
N GLN A 169 -4.87 -26.33 -48.61
CA GLN A 169 -3.43 -26.56 -48.45
C GLN A 169 -2.77 -25.59 -47.45
N LEU A 170 -3.55 -24.70 -46.83
CA LEU A 170 -3.08 -23.57 -46.03
C LEU A 170 -2.37 -23.97 -44.72
N GLY A 171 -2.44 -25.25 -44.33
CA GLY A 171 -1.74 -25.77 -43.15
C GLY A 171 -2.18 -25.12 -41.83
N GLU A 172 -1.28 -25.04 -40.86
CA GLU A 172 -1.52 -24.31 -39.61
C GLU A 172 -1.15 -22.84 -39.77
N LEU A 173 -1.99 -21.92 -39.28
CA LEU A 173 -1.72 -20.48 -39.30
C LEU A 173 -1.26 -20.00 -37.92
N LYS A 174 -0.21 -19.18 -37.85
CA LYS A 174 0.24 -18.60 -36.57
C LYS A 174 -0.33 -17.20 -36.34
N ILE A 175 -1.02 -17.02 -35.22
CA ILE A 175 -1.58 -15.74 -34.77
C ILE A 175 -0.86 -15.34 -33.48
N ARG A 176 -0.23 -14.16 -33.48
CA ARG A 176 0.34 -13.56 -32.27
C ARG A 176 -0.73 -12.79 -31.53
N LEU A 177 -0.94 -13.15 -30.27
CA LEU A 177 -1.76 -12.44 -29.30
C LEU A 177 -0.82 -11.66 -28.37
N ASP A 178 -0.87 -10.33 -28.46
CA ASP A 178 -0.19 -9.42 -27.53
C ASP A 178 -1.26 -8.70 -26.71
N ALA A 179 -1.49 -9.15 -25.48
CA ALA A 179 -2.53 -8.60 -24.60
C ALA A 179 -1.99 -8.35 -23.19
N LEU A 180 -2.80 -7.67 -22.37
CA LEU A 180 -2.48 -7.37 -20.98
C LEU A 180 -3.67 -7.81 -20.13
N ALA A 181 -3.47 -8.84 -19.31
CA ALA A 181 -4.47 -9.33 -18.36
C ALA A 181 -4.20 -8.70 -16.99
N CYS A 182 -5.21 -8.14 -16.34
CA CYS A 182 -5.06 -7.45 -15.05
C CYS A 182 -6.00 -7.99 -13.99
N LEU A 183 -5.54 -8.01 -12.74
CA LEU A 183 -6.37 -8.21 -11.56
C LEU A 183 -7.07 -6.91 -11.18
N THR A 184 -8.34 -7.02 -10.76
CA THR A 184 -9.05 -5.93 -10.09
C THR A 184 -8.31 -5.56 -8.80
N GLY A 185 -7.49 -4.50 -8.83
CA GLY A 185 -6.57 -4.12 -7.74
C GLY A 185 -5.12 -3.84 -8.17
N GLY A 186 -4.80 -3.88 -9.46
CA GLY A 186 -3.63 -3.20 -10.04
C GLY A 186 -2.45 -4.08 -10.46
N ALA A 187 -2.49 -5.39 -10.21
CA ALA A 187 -1.45 -6.30 -10.72
C ALA A 187 -1.80 -6.76 -12.14
N CYS A 188 -0.94 -6.44 -13.12
CA CYS A 188 -1.12 -6.83 -14.52
C CYS A 188 -0.02 -7.79 -14.98
N MET A 189 -0.41 -8.82 -15.73
CA MET A 189 0.49 -9.76 -16.39
C MET A 189 0.34 -9.68 -17.91
N PRO A 190 1.44 -9.55 -18.67
CA PRO A 190 1.38 -9.56 -20.12
C PRO A 190 1.07 -10.98 -20.63
N VAL A 191 0.12 -11.08 -21.56
CA VAL A 191 -0.20 -12.32 -22.28
C VAL A 191 0.36 -12.18 -23.69
N ASN A 192 1.54 -12.76 -23.92
CA ASN A 192 2.25 -12.70 -25.20
C ASN A 192 2.42 -14.13 -25.73
N GLU A 193 1.48 -14.60 -26.53
CA GLU A 193 1.46 -15.97 -27.05
C GLU A 193 1.37 -16.02 -28.57
N THR A 194 1.97 -17.04 -29.16
CA THR A 194 1.79 -17.36 -30.59
C THR A 194 0.92 -18.59 -30.71
N LEU A 195 -0.34 -18.38 -31.09
CA LEU A 195 -1.37 -19.41 -31.21
C LEU A 195 -1.33 -20.05 -32.59
N THR A 196 -1.44 -21.37 -32.62
CA THR A 196 -1.51 -22.15 -33.86
C THR A 196 -2.98 -22.42 -34.21
N ALA A 197 -3.52 -21.66 -35.16
CA ALA A 197 -4.88 -21.83 -35.63
C ALA A 197 -5.00 -23.02 -36.59
N LYS A 198 -5.93 -23.93 -36.28
CA LYS A 198 -6.25 -25.11 -37.10
C LYS A 198 -7.57 -24.91 -37.86
N LEU A 199 -7.66 -25.53 -39.03
CA LEU A 199 -8.88 -25.52 -39.84
C LEU A 199 -10.00 -26.28 -39.13
N VAL A 200 -11.10 -25.58 -38.88
CA VAL A 200 -12.38 -26.17 -38.46
C VAL A 200 -13.30 -26.11 -39.71
N GLY A 201 -14.03 -27.17 -40.04
CA GLY A 201 -14.68 -27.38 -41.36
C GLY A 201 -15.75 -26.35 -41.80
N LYS A 202 -16.27 -26.54 -43.03
CA LYS A 202 -17.22 -25.65 -43.78
C LYS A 202 -18.38 -25.06 -42.95
N VAL A 203 -18.63 -23.76 -43.18
CA VAL A 203 -19.68 -22.92 -42.56
C VAL A 203 -21.12 -23.47 -42.75
N PRO A 204 -21.99 -23.39 -41.73
CA PRO A 204 -23.45 -23.52 -41.90
C PRO A 204 -24.03 -22.28 -42.61
N SER A 205 -24.81 -22.52 -43.68
CA SER A 205 -25.48 -21.50 -44.48
C SER A 205 -26.39 -20.56 -43.69
N ALA A 206 -26.48 -19.33 -44.22
CA ALA A 206 -27.22 -18.18 -43.74
C ALA A 206 -28.73 -18.39 -43.45
N VAL A 207 -29.21 -17.62 -42.46
CA VAL A 207 -30.52 -16.97 -42.31
C VAL A 207 -31.78 -17.81 -42.59
N THR A 208 -32.49 -18.20 -41.53
CA THR A 208 -33.97 -18.25 -41.51
C THR A 208 -34.48 -17.93 -40.11
N LYS A 209 -35.46 -17.01 -40.02
CA LYS A 209 -36.23 -16.65 -38.80
C LYS A 209 -36.61 -17.85 -37.93
N PRO A 210 -36.83 -17.64 -36.61
CA PRO A 210 -37.83 -18.38 -35.88
C PRO A 210 -38.99 -17.48 -35.43
N THR A 211 -40.14 -17.76 -36.01
CA THR A 211 -41.47 -17.58 -35.40
C THR A 211 -41.59 -18.47 -34.16
N SER A 212 -42.43 -18.03 -33.22
CA SER A 212 -43.04 -18.74 -32.08
C SER A 212 -42.93 -20.27 -32.06
N GLN A 213 -42.60 -20.83 -30.89
CA GLN A 213 -43.49 -21.76 -30.17
C GLN A 213 -43.01 -22.02 -28.73
N THR A 214 -43.90 -21.64 -27.80
CA THR A 214 -44.31 -22.23 -26.52
C THR A 214 -43.61 -23.50 -26.04
N MET A 215 -43.13 -23.49 -24.79
CA MET A 215 -43.35 -24.60 -23.85
C MET A 215 -43.65 -24.02 -22.46
N ALA A 216 -44.76 -24.49 -21.92
CA ALA A 216 -45.44 -24.00 -20.74
C ALA A 216 -44.73 -24.39 -19.43
N SER A 217 -44.88 -23.53 -18.41
CA SER A 217 -44.89 -23.96 -17.01
C SER A 217 -46.04 -23.24 -16.28
N THR A 218 -47.12 -24.00 -16.15
CA THR A 218 -48.12 -24.05 -15.08
C THR A 218 -48.47 -22.75 -14.34
N ILE A 219 -49.66 -22.24 -14.67
CA ILE A 219 -50.42 -21.27 -13.88
C ILE A 219 -51.01 -22.00 -12.65
N SER A 220 -50.79 -21.45 -11.45
CA SER A 220 -51.68 -21.63 -10.31
C SER A 220 -52.39 -20.29 -10.07
N ASN A 221 -53.71 -20.28 -10.27
CA ASN A 221 -54.58 -19.15 -9.98
C ASN A 221 -55.21 -19.37 -8.61
N ASP A 222 -54.95 -18.48 -7.66
CA ASP A 222 -55.78 -18.34 -6.46
C ASP A 222 -56.08 -16.84 -6.21
N PRO A 223 -57.33 -16.37 -6.41
CA PRO A 223 -57.71 -14.96 -6.35
C PRO A 223 -58.02 -14.49 -4.91
N ALA A 224 -57.05 -14.61 -3.99
CA ALA A 224 -57.21 -14.21 -2.59
C ALA A 224 -56.00 -13.50 -1.95
N SER A 225 -55.00 -13.05 -2.71
CA SER A 225 -53.78 -12.42 -2.17
C SER A 225 -53.62 -10.92 -2.49
N LEU A 226 -54.69 -10.22 -2.85
CA LEU A 226 -54.70 -8.77 -3.11
C LEU A 226 -54.76 -7.89 -1.83
N LYS A 227 -54.41 -8.42 -0.65
CA LYS A 227 -54.29 -7.64 0.59
C LYS A 227 -53.05 -8.07 1.37
N LYS A 228 -52.09 -7.16 1.44
CA LYS A 228 -50.72 -7.26 1.99
C LYS A 228 -49.71 -7.83 0.98
N LEU A 229 -48.89 -6.94 0.42
CA LEU A 229 -47.51 -7.25 0.04
C LEU A 229 -46.63 -6.89 1.25
N PRO A 230 -46.28 -7.85 2.13
CA PRO A 230 -45.06 -7.76 2.90
C PRO A 230 -43.87 -8.03 1.97
N VAL A 231 -42.82 -7.25 2.17
CA VAL A 231 -41.48 -7.36 1.56
C VAL A 231 -41.08 -8.83 1.39
N ASP A 232 -40.91 -9.31 0.15
CA ASP A 232 -40.21 -10.58 -0.11
C ASP A 232 -38.69 -10.28 -0.13
N PRO A 233 -37.90 -10.78 0.84
CA PRO A 233 -36.47 -10.53 0.93
C PRO A 233 -35.66 -11.01 -0.28
N LYS A 234 -36.27 -11.76 -1.22
CA LYS A 234 -35.62 -12.31 -2.41
C LYS A 234 -35.52 -11.35 -3.60
N GLN A 235 -36.20 -10.21 -3.58
CA GLN A 235 -36.13 -9.20 -4.67
C GLN A 235 -35.22 -8.01 -4.38
N ALA A 236 -34.69 -7.89 -3.16
CA ALA A 236 -33.78 -6.81 -2.82
C ALA A 236 -32.36 -7.13 -3.35
N PHE A 237 -31.78 -6.19 -4.10
CA PHE A 237 -30.41 -6.28 -4.58
C PHE A 237 -29.44 -6.13 -3.40
N ARG A 238 -28.46 -7.04 -3.32
CA ARG A 238 -27.32 -6.96 -2.39
C ARG A 238 -26.05 -6.97 -3.21
N ASP A 239 -25.21 -5.95 -3.03
CA ASP A 239 -23.86 -5.96 -3.62
C ASP A 239 -22.99 -6.93 -2.82
N GLN A 240 -22.84 -8.16 -3.33
CA GLN A 240 -22.09 -9.24 -2.68
C GLN A 240 -22.57 -9.45 -1.22
N ASP A 241 -21.67 -9.35 -0.26
CA ASP A 241 -21.93 -9.57 1.17
C ASP A 241 -22.24 -8.28 1.93
N TYR A 242 -22.39 -7.14 1.23
CA TYR A 242 -22.50 -5.82 1.83
C TYR A 242 -23.73 -5.68 2.74
N VAL A 243 -23.60 -4.94 3.84
CA VAL A 243 -24.57 -4.91 4.96
C VAL A 243 -25.88 -4.15 4.68
N VAL A 244 -26.12 -3.71 3.44
CA VAL A 244 -27.34 -3.02 3.02
C VAL A 244 -27.90 -3.69 1.79
N ARG A 245 -29.21 -3.93 1.80
CA ARG A 245 -29.97 -4.39 0.64
C ARG A 245 -30.83 -3.26 0.10
N TRP A 246 -30.96 -3.19 -1.22
CA TRP A 246 -31.73 -2.16 -1.91
C TRP A 246 -32.94 -2.77 -2.63
N GLU A 247 -34.11 -2.19 -2.39
CA GLU A 247 -35.32 -2.45 -3.14
C GLU A 247 -35.64 -1.23 -3.99
N ALA A 248 -35.81 -1.41 -5.29
CA ALA A 248 -36.09 -0.33 -6.23
C ALA A 248 -37.33 -0.69 -7.07
N ILE A 249 -38.40 0.09 -6.95
CA ILE A 249 -39.69 -0.18 -7.60
C ILE A 249 -40.20 1.08 -8.31
N ASN A 250 -40.55 0.94 -9.58
CA ASN A 250 -41.31 1.94 -10.31
C ASN A 250 -42.80 1.76 -9.98
N LEU A 251 -43.38 2.71 -9.23
CA LEU A 251 -44.78 2.62 -8.80
C LEU A 251 -45.77 2.98 -9.92
N THR A 252 -45.30 3.70 -10.93
CA THR A 252 -46.10 4.23 -12.04
C THR A 252 -45.36 4.02 -13.36
N PRO A 253 -45.26 2.77 -13.84
CA PRO A 253 -44.52 2.46 -15.07
C PRO A 253 -45.21 2.95 -16.34
N GLU A 254 -46.51 3.30 -16.26
CA GLU A 254 -47.29 3.87 -17.35
C GLU A 254 -47.87 5.22 -16.91
N LEU A 255 -47.62 6.28 -17.69
CA LEU A 255 -48.04 7.66 -17.41
C LEU A 255 -48.53 8.33 -18.69
N GLU A 256 -49.44 9.30 -18.57
CA GLU A 256 -49.85 10.15 -19.69
C GLU A 256 -49.05 11.46 -19.71
N PRO A 257 -48.91 12.15 -20.87
CA PRO A 257 -48.32 13.49 -20.92
C PRO A 257 -49.01 14.43 -19.94
N GLY A 258 -48.22 15.14 -19.11
CA GLY A 258 -48.70 16.02 -18.05
C GLY A 258 -48.98 15.35 -16.70
N GLN A 259 -48.86 14.02 -16.59
CA GLN A 259 -49.00 13.31 -15.31
C GLN A 259 -47.66 13.18 -14.56
N THR A 260 -47.76 13.03 -13.24
CA THR A 260 -46.62 12.77 -12.35
C THR A 260 -46.63 11.34 -11.83
N GLY A 261 -45.48 10.70 -11.81
CA GLY A 261 -45.24 9.38 -11.25
C GLY A 261 -44.28 9.37 -10.07
N LEU A 262 -44.06 8.19 -9.49
CA LEU A 262 -43.17 7.98 -8.35
C LEU A 262 -42.28 6.74 -8.55
N LEU A 263 -40.98 6.90 -8.33
CA LEU A 263 -40.04 5.80 -8.11
C LEU A 263 -39.81 5.64 -6.60
N ARG A 264 -39.69 4.41 -6.12
CA ARG A 264 -39.45 4.10 -4.71
C ARG A 264 -38.15 3.33 -4.53
N PHE A 265 -37.31 3.80 -3.61
CA PHE A 265 -36.05 3.18 -3.23
C PHE A 265 -36.04 2.92 -1.73
N THR A 266 -35.86 1.67 -1.30
CA THR A 266 -35.76 1.30 0.11
C THR A 266 -34.38 0.74 0.40
N ALA A 267 -33.63 1.37 1.30
CA ALA A 267 -32.42 0.80 1.89
C ALA A 267 -32.80 0.00 3.14
N ILE A 268 -32.33 -1.24 3.19
CA ILE A 268 -32.59 -2.22 4.25
C ILE A 268 -31.22 -2.60 4.85
N PRO A 269 -30.70 -1.83 5.82
CA PRO A 269 -29.47 -2.18 6.52
C PRO A 269 -29.67 -3.40 7.43
N ASP A 270 -28.62 -4.21 7.58
CA ASP A 270 -28.55 -5.30 8.56
C ASP A 270 -28.62 -4.73 10.00
N ALA A 271 -28.98 -5.56 10.98
CA ALA A 271 -29.19 -5.12 12.35
C ALA A 271 -27.94 -4.42 12.94
N GLY A 272 -28.13 -3.25 13.55
CA GLY A 272 -27.05 -2.43 14.11
C GLY A 272 -26.43 -1.42 13.13
N TYR A 273 -26.75 -1.51 11.84
CA TYR A 273 -26.29 -0.53 10.84
C TYR A 273 -27.35 0.53 10.55
N HIS A 274 -26.87 1.72 10.19
CA HIS A 274 -27.65 2.85 9.72
C HIS A 274 -27.07 3.42 8.42
N VAL A 275 -27.88 4.18 7.70
CA VAL A 275 -27.49 4.88 6.46
C VAL A 275 -27.77 6.37 6.57
N TYR A 276 -26.97 7.18 5.89
CA TYR A 276 -27.06 8.64 5.98
C TYR A 276 -28.24 9.21 5.20
N THR A 277 -28.65 10.43 5.57
CA THR A 277 -29.69 11.19 4.86
C THR A 277 -29.33 11.41 3.38
N SER A 278 -30.33 11.59 2.53
CA SER A 278 -30.13 11.81 1.10
C SER A 278 -29.54 13.18 0.77
N SER A 279 -28.74 13.22 -0.30
CA SER A 279 -28.29 14.45 -0.98
C SER A 279 -28.38 14.25 -2.49
N VAL A 280 -28.39 15.35 -3.23
CA VAL A 280 -28.44 15.39 -4.70
C VAL A 280 -27.14 15.91 -5.33
N ASN A 281 -26.18 16.26 -4.47
CA ASN A 281 -24.83 16.73 -4.81
C ASN A 281 -23.79 15.68 -4.38
N ASP A 282 -22.50 16.01 -4.37
CA ASP A 282 -21.37 15.12 -4.00
C ASP A 282 -21.01 15.13 -2.51
N GLU A 283 -21.96 15.47 -1.63
CA GLU A 283 -21.71 15.55 -0.18
C GLU A 283 -21.21 14.21 0.37
N GLN A 284 -19.95 14.20 0.86
CA GLN A 284 -19.23 12.96 1.17
C GLN A 284 -19.90 12.10 2.25
N SER A 285 -20.62 12.73 3.19
CA SER A 285 -21.25 12.07 4.34
C SER A 285 -22.73 11.72 4.14
N LYS A 286 -23.28 11.90 2.92
CA LYS A 286 -24.70 11.65 2.63
C LYS A 286 -24.92 10.58 1.56
N THR A 287 -26.15 10.09 1.50
CA THR A 287 -26.59 9.15 0.47
C THR A 287 -26.91 9.94 -0.82
N ASN A 288 -25.99 9.95 -1.78
CA ASN A 288 -26.09 10.78 -2.98
C ASN A 288 -26.92 10.07 -4.05
N PHE A 289 -28.01 10.71 -4.45
CA PHE A 289 -28.85 10.30 -5.58
C PHE A 289 -28.47 11.09 -6.82
N VAL A 290 -28.52 10.45 -7.99
CA VAL A 290 -28.38 11.10 -9.29
C VAL A 290 -29.20 10.39 -10.35
N VAL A 291 -29.73 11.14 -11.31
CA VAL A 291 -30.33 10.59 -12.55
C VAL A 291 -29.47 11.05 -13.72
N SER A 292 -28.80 10.10 -14.36
CA SER A 292 -27.86 10.34 -15.45
C SER A 292 -28.54 10.35 -16.83
N GLU A 293 -29.62 9.59 -17.00
CA GLU A 293 -30.42 9.54 -18.23
C GLU A 293 -31.89 9.74 -17.88
N LYS A 294 -32.54 10.78 -18.42
CA LYS A 294 -33.96 11.09 -18.15
C LYS A 294 -34.88 11.12 -19.36
N SER A 295 -34.40 10.85 -20.58
CA SER A 295 -35.20 10.78 -21.84
C SER A 295 -36.35 11.81 -21.91
N ASP A 296 -36.03 13.10 -21.78
CA ASP A 296 -36.98 14.25 -21.76
C ASP A 296 -37.96 14.35 -20.58
N LEU A 297 -37.90 13.42 -19.62
CA LEU A 297 -38.69 13.47 -18.39
C LEU A 297 -38.11 14.48 -17.41
N LYS A 298 -38.98 15.10 -16.60
CA LYS A 298 -38.54 15.92 -15.46
C LYS A 298 -38.50 15.07 -14.19
N VAL A 299 -37.47 15.25 -13.36
CA VAL A 299 -37.27 14.48 -12.12
C VAL A 299 -37.05 15.42 -10.95
N GLY A 300 -37.80 15.24 -9.85
CA GLY A 300 -37.62 16.02 -8.62
C GLY A 300 -36.65 15.38 -7.63
N ALA A 301 -36.33 16.08 -6.55
CA ALA A 301 -35.40 15.60 -5.51
C ALA A 301 -35.96 14.39 -4.73
N PRO A 302 -35.10 13.50 -4.18
CA PRO A 302 -35.53 12.37 -3.38
C PRO A 302 -36.17 12.85 -2.07
N GLN A 303 -37.31 12.26 -1.71
CA GLN A 303 -38.05 12.60 -0.50
C GLN A 303 -38.22 11.39 0.39
N THR A 304 -38.12 11.57 1.72
CA THR A 304 -38.38 10.49 2.68
C THR A 304 -39.26 10.98 3.82
N LYS A 305 -40.10 10.09 4.36
CA LYS A 305 -40.86 10.31 5.60
C LYS A 305 -40.13 9.74 6.83
N SER A 306 -39.00 9.05 6.64
CA SER A 306 -38.23 8.47 7.73
C SER A 306 -37.61 9.59 8.57
N ARG A 307 -37.74 9.49 9.90
CA ARG A 307 -37.12 10.45 10.82
C ARG A 307 -35.60 10.35 10.73
N ALA A 308 -34.93 11.48 10.54
CA ALA A 308 -33.47 11.58 10.66
C ALA A 308 -33.07 11.77 12.14
N VAL A 309 -31.92 11.21 12.50
CA VAL A 309 -31.28 11.32 13.82
C VAL A 309 -29.97 12.06 13.62
N ASP A 310 -29.69 13.04 14.48
CA ASP A 310 -28.41 13.76 14.50
C ASP A 310 -27.33 12.90 15.15
N TYR A 311 -26.10 13.00 14.64
CA TYR A 311 -24.95 12.34 15.22
C TYR A 311 -24.39 13.17 16.38
N ASP A 312 -24.44 12.64 17.60
CA ASP A 312 -24.11 13.40 18.83
C ASP A 312 -22.67 13.94 18.86
N LEU A 313 -21.72 13.27 18.18
CA LEU A 313 -20.31 13.64 18.15
C LEU A 313 -19.92 14.55 16.96
N LEU A 314 -20.79 14.69 15.95
CA LEU A 314 -20.51 15.42 14.71
C LEU A 314 -21.75 16.26 14.31
N PRO A 315 -21.81 17.54 14.72
CA PRO A 315 -22.94 18.40 14.39
C PRO A 315 -23.06 18.60 12.86
N GLY A 316 -24.24 18.33 12.31
CA GLY A 316 -24.55 18.45 10.88
C GLY A 316 -24.55 17.13 10.10
N VAL A 317 -24.16 16.01 10.72
CA VAL A 317 -24.27 14.67 10.13
C VAL A 317 -25.55 14.00 10.61
N THR A 318 -26.44 13.67 9.68
CA THR A 318 -27.75 13.06 9.96
C THR A 318 -27.90 11.70 9.31
N TYR A 319 -28.54 10.76 10.02
CA TYR A 319 -28.71 9.39 9.56
C TYR A 319 -30.09 8.80 9.89
N HIS A 320 -30.45 7.68 9.28
CA HIS A 320 -31.67 6.93 9.52
C HIS A 320 -31.38 5.58 10.18
N LYS A 321 -31.96 5.32 11.35
CA LYS A 321 -31.91 4.00 12.01
C LYS A 321 -32.94 3.05 11.36
N GLY A 322 -32.47 1.87 10.96
CA GLY A 322 -33.31 0.85 10.32
C GLY A 322 -33.64 1.16 8.86
N ASN A 323 -34.72 0.57 8.36
CA ASN A 323 -35.09 0.70 6.95
C ASN A 323 -35.53 2.13 6.62
N VAL A 324 -35.04 2.65 5.50
CA VAL A 324 -35.42 3.98 5.01
C VAL A 324 -35.89 3.88 3.56
N THR A 325 -36.99 4.56 3.27
CA THR A 325 -37.58 4.60 1.94
C THR A 325 -37.56 6.04 1.43
N TRP A 326 -36.97 6.22 0.25
CA TRP A 326 -37.04 7.44 -0.54
C TRP A 326 -38.01 7.27 -1.72
N THR A 327 -38.74 8.33 -2.01
CA THR A 327 -39.58 8.45 -3.21
C THR A 327 -39.03 9.56 -4.09
N LEU A 328 -38.84 9.25 -5.37
CA LEU A 328 -38.35 10.17 -6.38
C LEU A 328 -39.51 10.51 -7.35
N PRO A 329 -40.01 11.75 -7.36
CA PRO A 329 -41.10 12.13 -8.26
C PRO A 329 -40.59 12.34 -9.69
N ILE A 330 -41.36 11.86 -10.66
CA ILE A 330 -41.12 12.04 -12.09
C ILE A 330 -42.32 12.75 -12.72
N SER A 331 -42.12 13.62 -13.70
CA SER A 331 -43.19 14.29 -14.43
C SER A 331 -42.97 14.17 -15.93
N ILE A 332 -44.01 13.80 -16.67
CA ILE A 332 -44.00 13.76 -18.12
C ILE A 332 -44.38 15.16 -18.65
N PRO A 333 -43.54 15.84 -19.44
CA PRO A 333 -43.94 17.09 -20.12
C PRO A 333 -45.16 16.88 -21.03
N ALA A 334 -45.97 17.92 -21.23
CA ALA A 334 -47.17 17.83 -22.08
C ALA A 334 -46.83 17.58 -23.56
N GLU A 335 -45.62 17.96 -23.96
CA GLU A 335 -45.06 17.82 -25.31
C GLU A 335 -44.29 16.50 -25.52
N ALA A 336 -44.22 15.63 -24.50
CA ALA A 336 -43.46 14.39 -24.59
C ALA A 336 -44.07 13.43 -25.63
N SER A 337 -43.21 12.84 -26.47
CA SER A 337 -43.62 11.85 -27.46
C SER A 337 -44.16 10.59 -26.80
N ALA A 338 -45.26 10.02 -27.32
CA ALA A 338 -45.72 8.72 -26.86
C ALA A 338 -44.66 7.64 -27.16
N GLY A 339 -44.32 6.80 -26.18
CA GLY A 339 -43.25 5.81 -26.34
C GLY A 339 -42.62 5.35 -25.03
N GLN A 340 -41.53 4.59 -25.14
CA GLN A 340 -40.74 4.12 -24.01
C GLN A 340 -39.66 5.15 -23.67
N HIS A 341 -39.71 5.72 -22.48
CA HIS A 341 -38.71 6.65 -21.97
C HIS A 341 -37.84 5.94 -20.93
N LYS A 342 -36.54 5.89 -21.18
CA LYS A 342 -35.59 5.20 -20.31
C LYS A 342 -35.13 6.16 -19.22
N LEU A 343 -35.05 5.66 -18.00
CA LEU A 343 -34.53 6.40 -16.85
C LEU A 343 -33.42 5.59 -16.20
N VAL A 344 -32.22 6.17 -16.14
CA VAL A 344 -31.03 5.59 -15.51
C VAL A 344 -30.49 6.54 -14.46
N GLY A 345 -30.12 6.02 -13.30
CA GLY A 345 -29.54 6.80 -12.23
C GLY A 345 -28.70 5.97 -11.26
N GLY A 346 -28.05 6.65 -10.32
CA GLY A 346 -27.18 6.05 -9.33
C GLY A 346 -27.54 6.45 -7.90
N ILE A 347 -27.19 5.59 -6.94
CA ILE A 347 -27.28 5.88 -5.51
C ILE A 347 -25.95 5.49 -4.85
N ALA A 348 -25.22 6.48 -4.32
CA ALA A 348 -23.99 6.27 -3.58
C ALA A 348 -24.27 6.38 -2.08
N TYR A 349 -23.88 5.37 -1.30
CA TYR A 349 -24.26 5.25 0.10
C TYR A 349 -23.15 4.63 0.94
N GLN A 350 -23.22 4.82 2.26
CA GLN A 350 -22.35 4.19 3.24
C GLN A 350 -23.20 3.69 4.40
N ALA A 351 -22.81 2.55 4.95
CA ALA A 351 -23.44 1.98 6.13
C ALA A 351 -22.49 2.09 7.32
N CYS A 352 -23.00 2.56 8.45
CA CYS A 352 -22.21 2.71 9.67
C CYS A 352 -22.95 2.12 10.87
N THR A 353 -22.17 1.69 11.84
CA THR A 353 -22.59 1.47 13.23
C THR A 353 -22.31 2.75 14.02
N ASP A 354 -22.66 2.77 15.31
CA ASP A 354 -22.36 3.94 16.15
C ASP A 354 -20.84 4.18 16.30
N ASP A 355 -20.00 3.14 16.14
CA ASP A 355 -18.54 3.20 16.35
C ASP A 355 -17.67 3.08 15.08
N SER A 356 -18.20 2.53 13.99
CA SER A 356 -17.42 2.20 12.79
C SER A 356 -18.24 2.21 11.50
N CYS A 357 -17.59 2.49 10.37
CA CYS A 357 -18.23 2.57 9.05
C CYS A 357 -17.68 1.54 8.07
N GLN A 358 -18.55 1.01 7.21
CA GLN A 358 -18.18 0.13 6.10
C GLN A 358 -17.69 0.95 4.90
N GLN A 359 -16.99 0.29 3.97
CA GLN A 359 -16.54 0.93 2.74
C GLN A 359 -17.74 1.45 1.92
N PRO A 360 -17.76 2.73 1.52
CA PRO A 360 -18.85 3.28 0.71
C PRO A 360 -19.08 2.49 -0.59
N LYS A 361 -20.35 2.31 -0.96
CA LYS A 361 -20.79 1.58 -2.15
C LYS A 361 -21.69 2.46 -3.03
N ALA A 362 -21.97 1.98 -4.24
CA ALA A 362 -23.02 2.56 -5.05
C ALA A 362 -23.76 1.49 -5.88
N ILE A 363 -25.01 1.82 -6.21
CA ILE A 363 -25.84 1.04 -7.12
C ILE A 363 -26.28 1.90 -8.29
N GLU A 364 -26.47 1.28 -9.45
CA GLU A 364 -27.20 1.85 -10.57
C GLU A 364 -28.62 1.27 -10.58
N PHE A 365 -29.59 2.11 -10.93
CA PHE A 365 -30.95 1.68 -11.22
C PHE A 365 -31.34 2.06 -12.64
N GLN A 366 -32.08 1.18 -13.31
CA GLN A 366 -32.62 1.40 -14.65
C GLN A 366 -34.11 1.02 -14.68
N THR A 367 -34.92 1.91 -15.25
CA THR A 367 -36.35 1.66 -15.48
C THR A 367 -36.81 2.26 -16.80
N VAL A 368 -37.95 1.77 -17.29
CA VAL A 368 -38.62 2.30 -18.48
C VAL A 368 -39.98 2.80 -18.05
N VAL A 369 -40.28 4.04 -18.42
CA VAL A 369 -41.57 4.69 -18.23
C VAL A 369 -42.24 4.77 -19.59
N ASN A 370 -43.41 4.14 -19.71
CA ASN A 370 -44.19 4.15 -20.94
C ASN A 370 -45.13 5.36 -20.92
N VAL A 371 -44.96 6.26 -21.88
CA VAL A 371 -45.86 7.41 -22.09
C VAL A 371 -47.00 6.99 -23.02
N ALA A 372 -48.20 6.83 -22.45
CA ALA A 372 -49.37 6.34 -23.18
C ALA A 372 -50.04 7.45 -24.00
N GLY A 373 -50.51 7.11 -25.21
CA GLY A 373 -51.07 8.08 -26.15
C GLY A 373 -52.55 8.45 -25.95
N SER A 374 -53.33 7.69 -25.16
CA SER A 374 -54.77 7.97 -24.78
C SER A 374 -55.57 6.72 -24.30
N ALA A 375 -55.02 5.84 -23.46
CA ALA A 375 -55.78 4.68 -22.93
C ALA A 375 -55.39 4.38 -21.47
N PRO A 376 -56.30 3.84 -20.62
CA PRO A 376 -56.11 3.80 -19.17
C PRO A 376 -54.89 2.97 -18.78
N ALA A 377 -53.92 3.63 -18.14
CA ALA A 377 -52.68 3.06 -17.64
C ALA A 377 -52.96 1.92 -16.64
N SER A 378 -52.35 0.77 -16.88
CA SER A 378 -52.29 -0.32 -15.89
C SER A 378 -51.23 0.06 -14.83
N SER A 379 -51.70 0.48 -13.66
CA SER A 379 -50.88 1.03 -12.56
C SER A 379 -50.19 -0.03 -11.68
N GLN A 380 -49.74 -1.15 -12.25
CA GLN A 380 -49.08 -2.21 -11.47
C GLN A 380 -47.62 -1.83 -11.20
N PRO A 381 -47.16 -1.79 -9.93
CA PRO A 381 -45.76 -1.52 -9.62
C PRO A 381 -44.83 -2.54 -10.24
N LYS A 382 -43.73 -2.08 -10.83
CA LYS A 382 -42.74 -2.95 -11.51
C LYS A 382 -41.37 -2.82 -10.85
N PRO A 383 -40.66 -3.92 -10.54
CA PRO A 383 -39.29 -3.85 -10.03
C PRO A 383 -38.36 -3.25 -11.08
N MET A 384 -37.43 -2.41 -10.62
CA MET A 384 -36.40 -1.81 -11.47
C MET A 384 -35.20 -2.76 -11.60
N ASN A 385 -34.43 -2.62 -12.69
CA ASN A 385 -33.15 -3.31 -12.79
C ASN A 385 -32.14 -2.58 -11.92
N VAL A 386 -31.47 -3.28 -11.00
CA VAL A 386 -30.48 -2.72 -10.07
C VAL A 386 -29.20 -3.52 -10.16
N ALA A 387 -28.07 -2.83 -10.29
CA ALA A 387 -26.73 -3.44 -10.36
C ALA A 387 -25.72 -2.62 -9.55
N ALA A 388 -24.57 -3.22 -9.23
CA ALA A 388 -23.48 -2.50 -8.57
C ALA A 388 -22.87 -1.48 -9.54
N LYS A 389 -22.52 -0.29 -9.03
CA LYS A 389 -21.82 0.77 -9.77
C LYS A 389 -20.66 1.29 -8.91
N LYS A 390 -19.56 1.74 -9.55
CA LYS A 390 -18.45 2.38 -8.84
C LYS A 390 -18.96 3.68 -8.19
N ARG A 391 -18.72 3.87 -6.88
CA ARG A 391 -19.19 5.04 -6.12
C ARG A 391 -18.80 6.37 -6.75
N MET A 392 -17.56 6.46 -7.22
CA MET A 392 -17.00 7.67 -7.78
C MET A 392 -17.76 8.14 -9.02
N LEU A 393 -18.23 7.22 -9.87
CA LEU A 393 -19.07 7.55 -11.02
C LEU A 393 -20.39 8.18 -10.58
N VAL A 394 -20.99 7.69 -9.50
CA VAL A 394 -22.25 8.23 -8.98
C VAL A 394 -22.04 9.59 -8.29
N LEU A 395 -20.89 9.80 -7.65
CA LEU A 395 -20.54 11.10 -7.06
C LEU A 395 -20.20 12.14 -8.13
N ASP A 396 -19.45 11.76 -9.16
CA ASP A 396 -19.12 12.62 -10.30
C ASP A 396 -20.38 13.00 -11.08
N ASP A 397 -21.25 12.03 -11.37
CA ASP A 397 -22.58 12.27 -11.94
C ASP A 397 -23.36 13.26 -11.04
N ALA A 398 -23.34 13.08 -9.71
CA ALA A 398 -24.05 13.97 -8.78
C ALA A 398 -23.44 15.39 -8.67
N ALA A 399 -22.13 15.53 -8.86
CA ALA A 399 -21.43 16.82 -8.85
C ALA A 399 -21.66 17.61 -10.15
N THR A 400 -21.64 16.91 -11.28
CA THR A 400 -21.57 17.54 -12.61
C THR A 400 -22.95 17.72 -13.25
N LEU A 401 -23.90 16.82 -13.00
CA LEU A 401 -25.21 16.84 -13.64
C LEU A 401 -26.22 17.67 -12.85
N LYS A 402 -26.81 18.67 -13.51
CA LYS A 402 -28.03 19.33 -13.02
C LYS A 402 -29.25 18.50 -13.40
N TRP A 403 -29.53 17.48 -12.61
CA TRP A 403 -30.56 16.49 -12.92
C TRP A 403 -31.91 16.75 -12.22
N VAL A 404 -31.93 17.52 -11.13
CA VAL A 404 -33.13 17.87 -10.37
C VAL A 404 -33.85 19.06 -11.02
N ASP A 405 -35.09 18.85 -11.43
CA ASP A 405 -35.97 19.88 -11.97
C ASP A 405 -36.83 20.50 -10.85
N SER A 406 -36.66 21.79 -10.59
CA SER A 406 -37.35 22.53 -9.52
C SER A 406 -38.88 22.60 -9.68
N ASP A 407 -39.38 22.41 -10.91
CA ASP A 407 -40.80 22.52 -11.23
C ASP A 407 -41.57 21.24 -10.87
N VAL A 408 -40.88 20.16 -10.50
CA VAL A 408 -41.47 18.88 -10.11
C VAL A 408 -41.72 18.91 -8.60
N SER A 409 -42.84 19.52 -8.20
CA SER A 409 -43.29 19.58 -6.80
C SER A 409 -44.11 18.35 -6.38
N PRO A 410 -44.07 17.96 -5.09
CA PRO A 410 -44.60 16.69 -4.62
C PRO A 410 -46.13 16.66 -4.61
N ALA A 411 -46.72 15.65 -5.26
CA ALA A 411 -48.07 15.19 -4.93
C ALA A 411 -48.05 14.42 -3.60
N LEU A 412 -47.78 15.12 -2.50
CA LEU A 412 -48.05 14.65 -1.15
C LEU A 412 -49.07 15.60 -0.53
N ASN A 413 -50.35 15.45 -0.91
CA ASN A 413 -51.48 15.54 0.03
C ASN A 413 -52.84 15.11 -0.56
N ALA A 414 -53.55 14.34 0.27
CA ALA A 414 -55.00 14.11 0.37
C ALA A 414 -55.73 13.35 -0.76
N SER A 415 -56.08 12.08 -0.49
CA SER A 415 -57.50 11.64 -0.49
C SER A 415 -57.68 10.22 0.10
N THR A 416 -58.43 10.19 1.20
CA THR A 416 -59.35 9.13 1.65
C THR A 416 -58.77 7.78 2.05
N GLU A 417 -58.45 7.69 3.34
CA GLU A 417 -58.40 6.45 4.11
C GLU A 417 -59.85 5.98 4.38
N PRO A 418 -60.29 4.79 3.91
CA PRO A 418 -61.44 4.14 4.51
C PRO A 418 -60.95 3.32 5.70
N ALA A 419 -61.51 3.63 6.86
CA ALA A 419 -61.38 2.88 8.08
C ALA A 419 -61.51 1.36 7.85
N SER A 420 -60.58 0.57 8.40
CA SER A 420 -60.87 -0.82 8.75
C SER A 420 -60.00 -1.28 9.92
N THR A 421 -60.59 -1.14 11.11
CA THR A 421 -60.80 -2.22 12.08
C THR A 421 -59.61 -3.11 12.43
N GLU A 422 -58.96 -2.75 13.54
CA GLU A 422 -58.33 -3.69 14.47
C GLU A 422 -59.39 -4.67 15.03
N PRO A 423 -59.08 -5.97 15.17
CA PRO A 423 -59.65 -6.76 16.24
C PRO A 423 -58.60 -7.01 17.32
N ALA A 424 -58.93 -6.55 18.53
CA ALA A 424 -58.49 -7.10 19.80
C ALA A 424 -58.63 -8.64 19.79
N SER A 425 -57.87 -9.45 20.53
CA SER A 425 -57.54 -9.38 21.95
C SER A 425 -56.33 -10.31 22.21
N THR A 426 -55.54 -10.21 23.28
CA THR A 426 -55.97 -10.55 24.65
C THR A 426 -54.84 -10.18 25.63
N GLU A 427 -55.12 -9.27 26.56
CA GLU A 427 -54.45 -9.18 27.87
C GLU A 427 -55.23 -10.07 28.87
N PRO A 428 -54.66 -10.53 30.00
CA PRO A 428 -54.76 -9.72 31.23
C PRO A 428 -53.52 -9.90 32.16
N ALA A 429 -53.25 -9.13 33.21
CA ALA A 429 -53.73 -7.87 33.77
C ALA A 429 -52.81 -7.57 34.97
N ALA A 430 -52.66 -6.29 35.35
CA ALA A 430 -53.03 -5.77 36.69
C ALA A 430 -52.27 -4.49 37.10
N ALA A 431 -53.03 -3.39 37.05
CA ALA A 431 -53.22 -2.38 38.11
C ALA A 431 -52.04 -1.53 38.64
N LYS A 432 -52.17 -0.21 38.39
CA LYS A 432 -51.57 0.91 39.15
C LYS A 432 -52.09 0.96 40.61
N PRO A 433 -51.48 1.79 41.48
CA PRO A 433 -52.09 3.11 41.70
C PRO A 433 -51.10 4.28 41.80
N GLU A 434 -51.62 5.47 41.50
CA GLU A 434 -51.05 6.81 41.75
C GLU A 434 -51.06 7.16 43.25
N THR A 435 -50.20 8.08 43.69
CA THR A 435 -50.59 9.30 44.47
C THR A 435 -49.39 10.22 44.77
N ASP A 436 -49.55 11.47 44.33
CA ASP A 436 -49.44 12.75 45.07
C ASP A 436 -48.17 13.20 45.84
N GLY A 437 -47.83 14.49 45.65
CA GLY A 437 -47.44 15.38 46.75
C GLY A 437 -45.96 15.73 47.00
N THR A 438 -45.53 16.89 46.48
CA THR A 438 -44.70 17.94 47.13
C THR A 438 -43.32 17.62 47.77
N SER A 439 -42.27 18.32 47.28
CA SER A 439 -41.48 19.34 48.01
C SER A 439 -39.95 19.31 47.75
N ARG A 440 -39.46 20.37 47.10
CA ARG A 440 -38.24 21.18 47.35
C ARG A 440 -36.86 20.53 47.66
N VAL A 441 -35.88 20.97 46.83
CA VAL A 441 -34.46 21.38 47.11
C VAL A 441 -33.32 20.44 46.66
N ALA A 442 -32.67 20.90 45.57
CA ALA A 442 -31.23 21.07 45.30
C ALA A 442 -30.15 19.98 45.49
N MET A 443 -29.19 20.09 44.56
CA MET A 443 -27.76 19.68 44.55
C MET A 443 -27.35 18.31 43.96
N ALA A 444 -26.76 18.43 42.75
CA ALA A 444 -25.40 18.06 42.37
C ALA A 444 -24.88 16.61 42.49
N ASP A 445 -24.38 16.16 41.33
CA ASP A 445 -23.22 15.31 41.04
C ASP A 445 -23.07 13.92 41.69
N ALA A 446 -23.05 12.88 40.84
CA ALA A 446 -21.81 12.20 40.45
C ALA A 446 -22.11 10.96 39.59
N SER A 447 -21.60 10.97 38.37
CA SER A 447 -21.52 9.80 37.49
C SER A 447 -20.22 9.04 37.75
N THR A 448 -20.30 7.73 37.96
CA THR A 448 -19.13 6.83 38.01
C THR A 448 -19.32 5.66 37.04
N SER A 449 -18.49 5.66 35.99
CA SER A 449 -17.74 4.55 35.37
C SER A 449 -18.36 3.16 35.14
N GLY A 450 -18.23 2.71 33.89
CA GLY A 450 -17.65 1.41 33.49
C GLY A 450 -17.93 1.12 32.01
N ALA A 451 -17.09 0.53 31.16
CA ALA A 451 -15.69 0.08 31.14
C ALA A 451 -15.41 -0.44 29.70
N ALA A 452 -14.12 -0.61 29.34
CA ALA A 452 -13.54 -1.32 28.16
C ALA A 452 -13.51 -0.59 26.80
N ALA A 453 -12.61 -0.86 25.85
CA ALA A 453 -11.16 -1.17 25.80
C ALA A 453 -10.77 -1.25 24.29
N ALA A 454 -9.56 -0.77 23.97
CA ALA A 454 -8.70 -1.10 22.82
C ALA A 454 -9.01 -0.58 21.39
N GLY A 455 -8.02 0.12 20.79
CA GLY A 455 -7.84 0.18 19.33
C GLY A 455 -7.30 1.49 18.75
N ALA A 456 -6.10 1.42 18.15
CA ALA A 456 -5.56 2.28 17.08
C ALA A 456 -5.18 3.75 17.38
N ALA A 457 -3.87 4.01 17.39
CA ALA A 457 -3.30 5.34 17.19
C ALA A 457 -3.19 5.62 15.68
N HIS A 458 -3.92 6.64 15.22
CA HIS A 458 -3.75 7.31 13.93
C HIS A 458 -3.47 8.80 14.20
N GLY A 459 -2.66 9.39 13.32
CA GLY A 459 -1.96 10.65 13.52
C GLY A 459 -2.85 11.84 13.86
N VAL A 460 -2.34 12.67 14.79
CA VAL A 460 -2.85 14.01 15.05
C VAL A 460 -2.01 14.99 14.24
N SER A 461 -2.67 15.64 13.31
CA SER A 461 -2.28 16.82 12.55
C SER A 461 -2.01 18.02 13.49
N SER A 462 -1.01 18.83 13.14
CA SER A 462 -0.76 20.13 13.77
C SER A 462 -1.38 21.22 12.90
N GLU A 463 -2.37 21.95 13.43
CA GLU A 463 -2.76 23.26 12.91
C GLU A 463 -1.81 24.34 13.45
N THR A 464 -1.53 25.34 12.62
CA THR A 464 -0.84 26.59 12.98
C THR A 464 -1.87 27.71 13.04
N ALA A 465 -1.92 28.44 14.15
CA ALA A 465 -2.37 29.84 14.15
C ALA A 465 -1.98 30.57 15.44
N GLY A 466 -1.37 31.75 15.28
CA GLY A 466 -1.80 32.99 15.94
C GLY A 466 -1.42 33.23 17.40
N ASP A 467 -0.80 34.39 17.62
CA ASP A 467 -0.39 34.97 18.89
C ASP A 467 -1.58 35.37 19.81
N GLU A 468 -1.30 35.41 21.12
CA GLU A 468 -2.09 35.90 22.27
C GLU A 468 -3.34 35.13 22.80
N ALA A 469 -3.15 34.38 23.90
CA ALA A 469 -3.82 34.61 25.20
C ALA A 469 -3.29 33.60 26.27
N VAL A 470 -2.39 34.08 27.13
CA VAL A 470 -1.84 33.35 28.28
C VAL A 470 -2.89 33.33 29.41
N SER A 471 -3.35 32.14 29.81
CA SER A 471 -3.45 31.69 31.23
C SER A 471 -4.41 30.52 31.50
N ASP A 472 -4.43 29.43 30.69
CA ASP A 472 -5.17 28.21 31.08
C ASP A 472 -4.52 26.87 30.62
N ASP A 473 -3.22 26.88 30.28
CA ASP A 473 -2.54 25.75 29.63
C ASP A 473 -1.79 24.78 30.56
N LYS A 474 -1.71 25.05 31.86
CA LYS A 474 -0.92 24.20 32.77
C LYS A 474 -1.56 22.85 33.07
N GLU A 475 -2.89 22.73 32.99
CA GLU A 475 -3.60 21.49 33.34
C GLU A 475 -3.71 20.51 32.17
N LYS A 476 -3.85 20.99 30.91
CA LYS A 476 -3.84 20.15 29.70
C LYS A 476 -2.45 19.64 29.30
N ALA A 477 -1.39 20.41 29.54
CA ALA A 477 -0.01 20.00 29.24
C ALA A 477 0.49 18.84 30.13
N GLY A 478 -0.01 18.74 31.38
CA GLY A 478 0.32 17.65 32.30
C GLY A 478 -0.26 16.30 31.86
N THR A 479 -1.48 16.28 31.36
CA THR A 479 -2.18 15.07 30.89
C THR A 479 -1.57 14.54 29.59
N ALA A 480 -1.17 15.43 28.68
CA ALA A 480 -0.50 15.07 27.43
C ALA A 480 0.88 14.41 27.68
N PHE A 481 1.70 15.01 28.56
CA PHE A 481 3.03 14.46 28.87
C PHE A 481 2.96 13.16 29.69
N GLY A 482 1.99 13.05 30.61
CA GLY A 482 1.73 11.81 31.35
C GLY A 482 1.38 10.65 30.42
N THR A 483 0.60 10.92 29.37
CA THR A 483 0.26 9.94 28.33
C THR A 483 1.50 9.53 27.52
N THR A 484 2.38 10.47 27.17
CA THR A 484 3.68 10.17 26.53
C THR A 484 4.56 9.28 27.40
N LEU A 485 4.64 9.54 28.71
CA LEU A 485 5.40 8.68 29.63
C LEU A 485 4.79 7.27 29.75
N LEU A 486 3.47 7.14 29.72
CA LEU A 486 2.80 5.84 29.70
C LEU A 486 3.16 5.05 28.43
N PHE A 487 3.10 5.68 27.25
CA PHE A 487 3.51 5.03 26.01
C PHE A 487 5.01 4.71 25.98
N ALA A 488 5.87 5.58 26.54
CA ALA A 488 7.30 5.31 26.67
C ALA A 488 7.56 4.10 27.58
N PHE A 489 6.84 4.00 28.69
CA PHE A 489 6.93 2.86 29.61
C PHE A 489 6.48 1.56 28.93
N ILE A 490 5.32 1.58 28.25
CA ILE A 490 4.79 0.45 27.49
C ILE A 490 5.78 0.04 26.39
N GLY A 491 6.33 1.01 25.65
CA GLY A 491 7.35 0.78 24.64
C GLY A 491 8.58 0.08 25.22
N GLY A 492 9.05 0.53 26.38
CA GLY A 492 10.14 -0.12 27.12
C GLY A 492 9.83 -1.58 27.50
N VAL A 493 8.61 -1.86 27.95
CA VAL A 493 8.18 -3.23 28.24
C VAL A 493 8.18 -4.09 26.97
N ILE A 494 7.67 -3.54 25.85
CA ILE A 494 7.61 -4.21 24.54
C ILE A 494 9.02 -4.57 24.02
N LEU A 495 10.05 -3.77 24.31
CA LEU A 495 11.45 -4.07 23.91
C LEU A 495 11.90 -5.46 24.35
N ASN A 496 11.37 -6.01 25.45
CA ASN A 496 11.71 -7.35 25.92
C ASN A 496 11.20 -8.48 25.02
N PHE A 497 10.18 -8.22 24.20
CA PHE A 497 9.58 -9.18 23.27
C PHE A 497 10.19 -9.09 21.87
N MET A 498 11.17 -8.21 21.65
CA MET A 498 11.87 -8.13 20.38
C MET A 498 12.80 -9.33 20.17
N PRO A 499 12.94 -9.81 18.92
CA PRO A 499 13.68 -11.01 18.60
C PRO A 499 15.15 -11.01 19.07
N CYS A 500 15.80 -9.85 19.21
CA CYS A 500 17.19 -9.79 19.70
C CYS A 500 17.35 -9.75 21.21
N VAL A 501 16.27 -9.54 21.96
CA VAL A 501 16.32 -9.46 23.43
C VAL A 501 16.02 -10.82 24.05
N LEU A 502 15.17 -11.61 23.39
CA LEU A 502 14.83 -12.99 23.76
C LEU A 502 16.06 -13.91 24.01
N PRO A 503 17.13 -13.92 23.19
CA PRO A 503 18.37 -14.67 23.50
C PRO A 503 18.92 -14.40 24.90
N VAL A 504 19.01 -13.12 25.25
CA VAL A 504 19.67 -12.67 26.49
C VAL A 504 18.74 -12.86 27.68
N VAL A 505 17.43 -12.65 27.48
CA VAL A 505 16.39 -13.00 28.45
C VAL A 505 16.46 -14.49 28.78
N GLY A 506 16.58 -15.37 27.78
CA GLY A 506 16.69 -16.82 27.99
C GLY A 506 17.90 -17.23 28.84
N LEU A 507 19.06 -16.61 28.62
CA LEU A 507 20.26 -16.81 29.45
C LEU A 507 20.05 -16.33 30.90
N LYS A 508 19.35 -15.21 31.10
CA LYS A 508 19.05 -14.69 32.43
C LYS A 508 18.00 -15.55 33.15
N VAL A 509 17.01 -16.07 32.44
CA VAL A 509 16.03 -17.04 32.95
C VAL A 509 16.73 -18.31 33.45
N MET A 510 17.72 -18.83 32.70
CA MET A 510 18.51 -19.98 33.16
C MET A 510 19.31 -19.68 34.44
N SER A 511 19.80 -18.44 34.59
CA SER A 511 20.42 -17.98 35.84
C SER A 511 19.43 -17.97 37.02
N PHE A 512 18.14 -17.66 36.78
CA PHE A 512 17.11 -17.72 37.82
C PHE A 512 16.76 -19.14 38.25
N VAL A 513 16.73 -20.07 37.30
CA VAL A 513 16.51 -21.49 37.61
C VAL A 513 17.64 -22.04 38.49
N GLN A 514 18.89 -21.61 38.25
CA GLN A 514 20.04 -21.96 39.09
C GLN A 514 19.99 -21.27 40.47
N GLN A 515 19.40 -20.07 40.55
CA GLN A 515 19.25 -19.28 41.78
C GLN A 515 17.99 -19.59 42.59
N ALA A 516 17.12 -20.48 42.12
CA ALA A 516 15.85 -20.86 42.76
C ALA A 516 16.02 -21.53 44.16
N GLY A 517 17.26 -21.77 44.60
CA GLY A 517 17.63 -22.27 45.93
C GLY A 517 18.45 -21.30 46.79
N GLU A 518 18.74 -20.07 46.34
CA GLU A 518 19.47 -19.06 47.11
C GLU A 518 18.57 -18.14 47.97
N ASP A 519 19.17 -17.39 48.91
CA ASP A 519 18.48 -16.41 49.75
C ASP A 519 17.72 -15.37 48.92
N ARG A 520 16.42 -15.16 49.24
CA ARG A 520 15.53 -14.21 48.53
C ARG A 520 16.10 -12.79 48.42
N LYS A 521 16.82 -12.33 49.46
CA LYS A 521 17.47 -11.02 49.47
C LYS A 521 18.59 -10.93 48.42
N ARG A 522 19.35 -12.01 48.25
CA ARG A 522 20.45 -12.06 47.28
C ARG A 522 19.91 -12.03 45.85
N VAL A 523 18.86 -12.79 45.56
CA VAL A 523 18.19 -12.80 44.25
C VAL A 523 17.60 -11.43 43.90
N PHE A 524 16.95 -10.75 44.85
CA PHE A 524 16.44 -9.39 44.64
C PHE A 524 17.56 -8.40 44.30
N PHE A 525 18.64 -8.35 45.11
CA PHE A 525 19.75 -7.42 44.86
C PHE A 525 20.50 -7.71 43.56
N LEU A 526 20.65 -8.98 43.17
CA LEU A 526 21.24 -9.34 41.87
C LEU A 526 20.41 -8.82 40.69
N ASN A 527 19.07 -8.86 40.79
CA ASN A 527 18.18 -8.31 39.78
C ASN A 527 18.12 -6.79 39.78
N PHE A 528 18.17 -6.17 40.95
CA PHE A 528 18.27 -4.73 41.07
C PHE A 528 19.55 -4.21 40.42
N VAL A 529 20.71 -4.82 40.71
CA VAL A 529 21.98 -4.42 40.10
C VAL A 529 22.02 -4.67 38.59
N TYR A 530 21.33 -5.72 38.11
CA TYR A 530 21.12 -5.94 36.67
C TYR A 530 20.28 -4.81 36.03
N ALA A 531 19.17 -4.41 36.67
CA ALA A 531 18.34 -3.29 36.23
C ALA A 531 19.11 -1.95 36.22
N VAL A 532 19.96 -1.71 37.23
CA VAL A 532 20.87 -0.55 37.25
C VAL A 532 21.83 -0.57 36.06
N GLY A 533 22.30 -1.74 35.64
CA GLY A 533 23.08 -1.90 34.41
C GLY A 533 22.32 -1.43 33.16
N ILE A 534 21.05 -1.84 33.01
CA ILE A 534 20.18 -1.39 31.91
C ILE A 534 20.00 0.13 31.95
N LEU A 535 19.61 0.67 33.10
CA LEU A 535 19.38 2.11 33.28
C LEU A 535 20.64 2.93 33.03
N SER A 536 21.83 2.41 33.32
CA SER A 536 23.08 3.11 33.03
C SER A 536 23.31 3.31 31.54
N VAL A 537 22.92 2.35 30.68
CA VAL A 537 23.03 2.48 29.22
C VAL A 537 22.03 3.52 28.72
N PHE A 538 20.78 3.49 29.17
CA PHE A 538 19.78 4.52 28.82
C PHE A 538 20.18 5.91 29.32
N ALA A 539 20.81 6.03 30.48
CA ALA A 539 21.35 7.29 30.98
C ALA A 539 22.47 7.83 30.09
N VAL A 540 23.38 6.96 29.61
CA VAL A 540 24.43 7.35 28.65
C VAL A 540 23.81 7.77 27.32
N LEU A 541 22.86 6.99 26.79
CA LEU A 541 22.16 7.34 25.55
C LEU A 541 21.41 8.68 25.67
N THR A 542 20.80 8.94 26.82
CA THR A 542 20.17 10.23 27.13
C THR A 542 21.19 11.36 27.16
N ALA A 543 22.32 11.17 27.83
CA ALA A 543 23.38 12.18 27.89
C ALA A 543 23.93 12.49 26.48
N LEU A 544 24.13 11.47 25.64
CA LEU A 544 24.55 11.66 24.25
C LEU A 544 23.49 12.40 23.42
N ALA A 545 22.21 12.04 23.57
CA ALA A 545 21.11 12.70 22.86
C ALA A 545 20.96 14.18 23.26
N VAL A 546 21.08 14.50 24.55
CA VAL A 546 20.87 15.86 25.08
C VAL A 546 22.11 16.75 24.91
N VAL A 547 23.32 16.22 25.13
CA VAL A 547 24.57 17.02 25.14
C VAL A 547 25.19 17.15 23.75
N LEU A 548 25.14 16.08 22.94
CA LEU A 548 25.78 16.06 21.61
C LEU A 548 24.80 16.33 20.47
N SER A 549 23.50 16.53 20.78
CA SER A 549 22.42 16.59 19.79
C SER A 549 22.53 15.46 18.75
N PHE A 550 22.90 14.27 19.22
CA PHE A 550 23.23 13.15 18.36
C PHE A 550 21.95 12.53 17.79
N ASN A 551 21.77 12.63 16.47
CA ASN A 551 20.61 12.10 15.76
C ASN A 551 20.68 10.57 15.66
N TRP A 552 20.34 9.88 16.76
CA TRP A 552 20.43 8.42 16.88
C TRP A 552 19.77 7.67 15.70
N GLY A 553 18.62 8.14 15.21
CA GLY A 553 17.93 7.57 14.05
C GLY A 553 18.72 7.64 12.73
N GLN A 554 19.49 8.72 12.51
CA GLN A 554 20.27 8.92 11.28
C GLN A 554 21.47 7.98 11.17
N GLN A 555 21.93 7.38 12.28
CA GLN A 555 23.00 6.39 12.20
C GLN A 555 22.57 5.12 11.45
N PHE A 556 21.28 4.76 11.51
CA PHE A 556 20.75 3.59 10.80
C PHE A 556 20.62 3.82 9.28
N THR A 557 20.68 5.06 8.81
CA THR A 557 20.72 5.37 7.37
C THR A 557 22.14 5.35 6.81
N TYR A 558 23.16 5.56 7.65
CA TYR A 558 24.55 5.58 7.19
C TYR A 558 24.99 4.22 6.66
N PHE A 559 25.51 4.19 5.43
CA PHE A 559 25.79 2.96 4.69
C PHE A 559 26.62 1.92 5.47
N PRO A 560 27.78 2.26 6.09
CA PRO A 560 28.57 1.32 6.89
C PRO A 560 27.83 0.74 8.10
N VAL A 561 27.01 1.56 8.78
CA VAL A 561 26.25 1.12 9.96
C VAL A 561 25.11 0.20 9.54
N ARG A 562 24.39 0.57 8.48
CA ARG A 562 23.31 -0.24 7.87
C ARG A 562 23.85 -1.60 7.40
N LEU A 563 24.99 -1.60 6.70
CA LEU A 563 25.68 -2.82 6.28
C LEU A 563 26.10 -3.67 7.48
N GLY A 564 26.79 -3.07 8.46
CA GLY A 564 27.24 -3.77 9.67
C GLY A 564 26.08 -4.40 10.44
N LEU A 565 24.95 -3.69 10.55
CA LEU A 565 23.74 -4.19 11.20
C LEU A 565 23.13 -5.36 10.42
N THR A 566 23.03 -5.25 9.10
CA THR A 566 22.49 -6.30 8.24
C THR A 566 23.33 -7.58 8.36
N LEU A 567 24.66 -7.45 8.30
CA LEU A 567 25.60 -8.57 8.46
C LEU A 567 25.54 -9.17 9.87
N LEU A 568 25.42 -8.34 10.90
CA LEU A 568 25.29 -8.78 12.30
C LEU A 568 23.99 -9.57 12.50
N MET A 569 22.84 -9.05 12.07
CA MET A 569 21.55 -9.73 12.21
C MET A 569 21.52 -11.04 11.43
N PHE A 570 22.12 -11.07 10.24
CA PHE A 570 22.27 -12.29 9.47
C PHE A 570 23.16 -13.31 10.18
N ALA A 571 24.30 -12.90 10.74
CA ALA A 571 25.15 -13.76 11.54
C ALA A 571 24.42 -14.32 12.79
N MET A 572 23.59 -13.52 13.45
CA MET A 572 22.73 -13.97 14.56
C MET A 572 21.67 -14.97 14.10
N ALA A 573 21.03 -14.74 12.94
CA ALA A 573 20.07 -15.69 12.36
C ALA A 573 20.73 -17.05 12.09
N LEU A 574 21.93 -17.05 11.50
CA LEU A 574 22.72 -18.27 11.28
C LEU A 574 23.11 -18.95 12.60
N SER A 575 23.33 -18.18 13.67
CA SER A 575 23.60 -18.75 14.98
C SER A 575 22.38 -19.49 15.54
N TYR A 576 21.18 -18.97 15.27
CA TYR A 576 19.91 -19.56 15.71
C TYR A 576 19.51 -20.78 14.88
N LEU A 577 19.90 -20.83 13.60
CA LEU A 577 19.78 -22.00 12.73
C LEU A 577 20.83 -23.09 13.03
N GLY A 578 21.70 -22.89 14.02
CA GLY A 578 22.73 -23.87 14.41
C GLY A 578 23.89 -24.00 13.42
N VAL A 579 24.04 -23.07 12.45
CA VAL A 579 25.17 -23.05 11.51
C VAL A 579 26.48 -22.80 12.25
N TRP A 580 26.41 -21.98 13.31
CA TRP A 580 27.48 -21.74 14.26
C TRP A 580 26.88 -21.38 15.62
N GLU A 581 27.66 -21.46 16.68
CA GLU A 581 27.21 -21.02 18.01
C GLU A 581 28.09 -19.87 18.47
N ILE A 582 27.47 -18.78 18.93
CA ILE A 582 28.19 -17.71 19.62
C ILE A 582 28.70 -18.31 20.94
N PRO A 583 30.02 -18.48 21.12
CA PRO A 583 30.53 -18.84 22.42
C PRO A 583 30.23 -17.66 23.33
N VAL A 584 29.33 -17.87 24.29
CA VAL A 584 29.05 -16.90 25.34
C VAL A 584 30.41 -16.38 25.83
N PRO A 585 30.61 -15.05 25.91
CA PRO A 585 31.88 -14.49 26.38
C PRO A 585 32.28 -15.23 27.66
N GLY A 586 33.53 -15.59 27.83
CA GLY A 586 33.95 -16.52 28.89
C GLY A 586 34.48 -17.86 28.40
N MET A 587 34.31 -18.20 27.11
CA MET A 587 35.12 -19.25 26.47
C MET A 587 36.31 -18.72 25.65
N ALA A 588 36.38 -17.41 25.38
CA ALA A 588 37.43 -16.80 24.55
C ALA A 588 38.19 -15.62 25.20
N ALA A 589 37.71 -15.07 26.31
CA ALA A 589 38.43 -14.06 27.08
C ALA A 589 39.08 -14.74 28.29
N GLY A 590 40.39 -14.55 28.46
CA GLY A 590 41.23 -15.29 29.40
C GLY A 590 40.73 -15.32 30.86
N LYS A 591 41.47 -16.03 31.72
CA LYS A 591 41.12 -16.40 33.11
C LYS A 591 40.42 -15.30 33.94
N THR A 592 40.67 -14.02 33.68
CA THR A 592 40.03 -12.84 34.29
C THR A 592 38.57 -12.63 33.87
N SER A 593 38.21 -12.83 32.60
CA SER A 593 36.81 -12.73 32.13
C SER A 593 36.00 -13.96 32.55
N GLN A 594 36.63 -15.13 32.57
CA GLN A 594 36.04 -16.37 33.05
C GLN A 594 35.71 -16.30 34.56
N ALA A 595 36.58 -15.66 35.36
CA ALA A 595 36.33 -15.37 36.76
C ALA A 595 35.22 -14.33 37.00
N LEU A 596 35.00 -13.41 36.05
CA LEU A 596 33.97 -12.38 36.16
C LEU A 596 32.58 -12.87 35.74
N GLN A 597 32.52 -13.82 34.80
CA GLN A 597 31.26 -14.40 34.29
C GLN A 597 30.78 -15.62 35.07
N GLN A 598 31.69 -16.38 35.68
CA GLN A 598 31.34 -17.46 36.62
C GLN A 598 31.12 -16.98 38.06
N ARG A 599 31.41 -15.72 38.38
CA ARG A 599 30.97 -15.14 39.65
C ARG A 599 29.55 -14.61 39.51
N GLU A 600 28.63 -15.25 40.22
CA GLU A 600 27.28 -14.75 40.53
C GLU A 600 27.32 -13.57 41.53
N GLY A 601 28.21 -12.61 41.29
CA GLY A 601 28.35 -11.39 42.09
C GLY A 601 27.64 -10.20 41.45
N TYR A 602 27.41 -9.16 42.23
CA TYR A 602 26.75 -7.93 41.79
C TYR A 602 27.41 -7.30 40.56
N THR A 603 28.74 -7.30 40.49
CA THR A 603 29.48 -6.80 39.31
C THR A 603 29.14 -7.57 38.04
N GLY A 604 29.03 -8.90 38.12
CA GLY A 604 28.62 -9.73 36.98
C GLY A 604 27.18 -9.45 36.55
N ALA A 605 26.28 -9.19 37.50
CA ALA A 605 24.90 -8.81 37.21
C ALA A 605 24.79 -7.45 36.51
N PHE A 606 25.55 -6.44 36.95
CA PHE A 606 25.60 -5.12 36.34
C PHE A 606 26.03 -5.19 34.87
N PHE A 607 27.19 -5.80 34.60
CA PHE A 607 27.70 -5.92 33.23
C PHE A 607 26.80 -6.77 32.34
N LYS A 608 26.16 -7.83 32.86
CA LYS A 608 25.15 -8.58 32.11
C LYS A 608 23.98 -7.69 31.66
N GLY A 609 23.53 -6.76 32.51
CA GLY A 609 22.48 -5.79 32.14
C GLY A 609 22.93 -4.78 31.08
N VAL A 610 24.17 -4.30 31.18
CA VAL A 610 24.79 -3.42 30.16
C VAL A 610 24.87 -4.14 28.81
N PHE A 611 25.43 -5.35 28.78
CA PHE A 611 25.54 -6.14 27.54
C PHE A 611 24.19 -6.48 26.93
N ALA A 612 23.20 -6.82 27.75
CA ALA A 612 21.84 -7.07 27.29
C ALA A 612 21.25 -5.88 26.54
N THR A 613 21.44 -4.67 27.08
CA THR A 613 20.90 -3.44 26.48
C THR A 613 21.65 -3.05 25.20
N VAL A 614 22.98 -3.16 25.21
CA VAL A 614 23.82 -2.85 24.02
C VAL A 614 23.50 -3.79 22.85
N LEU A 615 23.30 -5.09 23.12
CA LEU A 615 22.93 -6.07 22.09
C LEU A 615 21.48 -5.94 21.61
N ALA A 616 20.57 -5.39 22.43
CA ALA A 616 19.17 -5.12 22.09
C ALA A 616 18.99 -3.87 21.20
N THR A 617 19.92 -2.93 21.31
CA THR A 617 19.89 -1.63 20.64
C THR A 617 19.75 -1.70 19.11
N PRO A 618 20.41 -2.62 18.38
CA PRO A 618 20.43 -2.56 16.93
C PRO A 618 19.08 -2.89 16.26
N CYS A 619 18.25 -3.73 16.87
CA CYS A 619 16.92 -4.05 16.33
C CYS A 619 15.77 -3.21 16.92
N SER A 620 16.05 -2.47 17.99
CA SER A 620 15.14 -1.44 18.49
C SER A 620 15.35 -0.10 17.78
N GLY A 621 16.46 0.08 17.05
CA GLY A 621 16.81 1.27 16.27
C GLY A 621 15.70 1.79 15.34
N PRO A 622 15.21 0.99 14.37
CA PRO A 622 14.16 1.44 13.44
C PRO A 622 12.85 1.84 14.15
N LEU A 623 12.49 1.13 15.22
CA LEU A 623 11.25 1.36 15.96
C LEU A 623 11.35 2.55 16.92
N LEU A 624 12.53 2.75 17.52
CA LEU A 624 12.81 3.90 18.39
C LEU A 624 13.15 5.15 17.58
N GLY A 625 13.62 5.04 16.33
CA GLY A 625 13.98 6.18 15.48
C GLY A 625 12.84 7.18 15.25
N GLY A 626 11.63 6.68 15.01
CA GLY A 626 10.43 7.52 14.86
C GLY A 626 10.01 8.20 16.17
N ILE A 627 10.08 7.49 17.29
CA ILE A 627 9.75 8.04 18.62
C ILE A 627 10.79 9.10 19.03
N LEU A 628 12.07 8.83 18.80
CA LEU A 628 13.16 9.77 19.06
C LEU A 628 13.11 10.99 18.12
N GLY A 629 12.64 10.82 16.88
CA GLY A 629 12.31 11.92 15.97
C GLY A 629 11.28 12.89 16.57
N LEU A 630 10.24 12.36 17.22
CA LEU A 630 9.24 13.18 17.92
C LEU A 630 9.80 13.85 19.18
N THR A 631 10.87 13.31 19.79
CA THR A 631 11.52 13.94 20.94
C THR A 631 12.33 15.19 20.62
N PHE A 632 12.56 15.52 19.34
CA PHE A 632 13.24 16.77 18.96
C PHE A 632 12.42 18.03 19.28
N ALA A 633 11.10 17.91 19.39
CA ALA A 633 10.23 19.01 19.82
C ALA A 633 10.14 19.16 21.35
N LEU A 634 10.74 18.23 22.12
CA LEU A 634 10.67 18.18 23.57
C LEU A 634 11.87 18.89 24.23
N THR A 635 11.64 19.51 25.39
CA THR A 635 12.71 20.11 26.20
C THR A 635 13.70 19.04 26.69
N SER A 636 14.94 19.42 26.97
CA SER A 636 15.99 18.48 27.45
C SER A 636 15.55 17.64 28.65
N LEU A 637 14.72 18.21 29.53
CA LEU A 637 14.18 17.51 30.70
C LEU A 637 13.10 16.48 30.32
N GLN A 638 12.24 16.81 29.35
CA GLN A 638 11.21 15.90 28.85
C GLN A 638 11.82 14.72 28.08
N THR A 639 12.82 14.96 27.24
CA THR A 639 13.56 13.91 26.52
C THR A 639 14.26 12.96 27.50
N THR A 640 14.86 13.51 28.55
CA THR A 640 15.47 12.72 29.64
C THR A 640 14.44 11.83 30.34
N ALA A 641 13.28 12.39 30.68
CA ALA A 641 12.22 11.64 31.34
C ALA A 641 11.67 10.52 30.44
N VAL A 642 11.47 10.77 29.14
CA VAL A 642 10.99 9.76 28.19
C VAL A 642 11.99 8.61 28.05
N ILE A 643 13.26 8.88 27.74
CA ILE A 643 14.27 7.82 27.51
C ILE A 643 14.51 7.00 28.78
N MET A 644 14.57 7.64 29.95
CA MET A 644 14.71 6.92 31.22
C MET A 644 13.47 6.06 31.52
N THR A 645 12.27 6.53 31.17
CA THR A 645 11.02 5.77 31.36
C THR A 645 10.97 4.54 30.46
N VAL A 646 11.47 4.62 29.23
CA VAL A 646 11.69 3.44 28.35
C VAL A 646 12.65 2.45 29.03
N GLY A 647 13.76 2.93 29.59
CA GLY A 647 14.71 2.08 30.33
C GLY A 647 14.09 1.39 31.56
N VAL A 648 13.23 2.11 32.30
CA VAL A 648 12.47 1.53 33.42
C VAL A 648 11.49 0.47 32.94
N GLY A 649 10.78 0.71 31.83
CA GLY A 649 9.90 -0.28 31.21
C GLY A 649 10.67 -1.55 30.80
N MET A 650 11.87 -1.40 30.22
CA MET A 650 12.72 -2.54 29.86
C MET A 650 13.21 -3.31 31.10
N ALA A 651 13.53 -2.62 32.19
CA ALA A 651 13.99 -3.23 33.45
C ALA A 651 12.88 -3.92 34.26
N LEU A 652 11.61 -3.52 34.06
CA LEU A 652 10.45 -3.96 34.82
C LEU A 652 10.32 -5.49 34.96
N PRO A 653 10.33 -6.32 33.88
CA PRO A 653 10.14 -7.77 34.01
C PRO A 653 11.22 -8.42 34.88
N TYR A 654 12.46 -7.91 34.84
CA TYR A 654 13.56 -8.44 35.65
C TYR A 654 13.41 -8.07 37.14
N LEU A 655 12.93 -6.86 37.43
CA LEU A 655 12.61 -6.43 38.79
C LEU A 655 11.41 -7.20 39.36
N MET A 656 10.36 -7.42 38.55
CA MET A 656 9.18 -8.23 38.91
C MET A 656 9.58 -9.65 39.32
N ILE A 657 10.41 -10.32 38.53
CA ILE A 657 10.91 -11.67 38.83
C ILE A 657 11.76 -11.69 40.10
N GLY A 658 12.54 -10.62 40.36
CA GLY A 658 13.31 -10.47 41.59
C GLY A 658 12.45 -10.30 42.84
N ILE A 659 11.27 -9.68 42.72
CA ILE A 659 10.31 -9.49 43.83
C ILE A 659 9.47 -10.75 44.05
N TRP A 660 9.01 -11.40 42.97
CA TRP A 660 8.19 -12.61 43.00
C TRP A 660 8.90 -13.81 42.34
N PRO A 661 9.76 -14.53 43.09
CA PRO A 661 10.48 -15.69 42.56
C PRO A 661 9.54 -16.85 42.17
N SER A 662 8.30 -16.88 42.66
CA SER A 662 7.27 -17.83 42.24
C SER A 662 6.86 -17.69 40.78
N LEU A 663 7.08 -16.51 40.16
CA LEU A 663 6.78 -16.27 38.75
C LEU A 663 7.73 -17.07 37.82
N VAL A 664 8.92 -17.44 38.32
CA VAL A 664 9.87 -18.30 37.61
C VAL A 664 9.36 -19.74 37.49
N ALA A 665 8.52 -20.19 38.42
CA ALA A 665 7.96 -21.54 38.39
C ALA A 665 6.95 -21.76 37.24
N TRP A 666 6.45 -20.67 36.63
CA TRP A 666 5.57 -20.71 35.47
C TRP A 666 6.32 -20.92 34.14
N LEU A 667 7.64 -20.69 34.11
CA LEU A 667 8.42 -20.88 32.89
C LEU A 667 8.61 -22.37 32.57
N PRO A 668 8.35 -22.80 31.31
CA PRO A 668 8.56 -24.18 30.90
C PRO A 668 10.05 -24.53 30.98
N LYS A 669 10.35 -25.77 31.38
CA LYS A 669 11.74 -26.27 31.42
C LYS A 669 12.35 -26.21 30.02
N PRO A 670 13.64 -25.84 29.88
CA PRO A 670 14.32 -25.87 28.59
C PRO A 670 14.29 -27.30 28.03
N GLY A 671 13.83 -27.42 26.78
CA GLY A 671 13.61 -28.69 26.09
C GLY A 671 13.39 -28.45 24.59
N THR A 672 12.77 -29.39 23.88
CA THR A 672 12.57 -29.32 22.41
C THR A 672 11.81 -28.07 21.95
N TRP A 673 10.84 -27.60 22.72
CA TRP A 673 10.14 -26.32 22.48
C TRP A 673 11.10 -25.14 22.29
N MET A 674 12.21 -25.10 23.04
CA MET A 674 13.18 -24.01 22.96
C MET A 674 13.91 -24.01 21.62
N GLU A 675 14.17 -25.18 21.03
CA GLU A 675 14.79 -25.29 19.72
C GLU A 675 13.82 -24.81 18.62
N THR A 676 12.56 -25.22 18.66
CA THR A 676 11.54 -24.73 17.72
C THR A 676 11.33 -23.21 17.82
N LEU A 677 11.37 -22.66 19.04
CA LEU A 677 11.28 -21.21 19.25
C LEU A 677 12.50 -20.47 18.68
N LYS A 678 13.72 -21.02 18.82
CA LYS A 678 14.93 -20.45 18.20
C LYS A 678 14.83 -20.46 16.68
N GLU A 679 14.42 -21.57 16.08
CA GLU A 679 14.24 -21.69 14.62
C GLU A 679 13.22 -20.67 14.12
N PHE A 680 12.06 -20.57 14.78
CA PHE A 680 11.05 -19.55 14.48
C PHE A 680 11.61 -18.12 14.55
N LEU A 681 12.42 -17.83 15.57
CA LEU A 681 13.03 -16.51 15.73
C LEU A 681 14.07 -16.21 14.65
N ALA A 682 14.79 -17.24 14.16
CA ALA A 682 15.72 -17.10 13.06
C ALA A 682 15.01 -16.61 11.78
N PHE A 683 13.81 -17.10 11.50
CA PHE A 683 13.01 -16.63 10.35
C PHE A 683 12.61 -15.15 10.52
N LEU A 684 12.28 -14.71 11.73
CA LEU A 684 12.02 -13.28 12.01
C LEU A 684 13.27 -12.41 11.80
N PHE A 685 14.44 -12.89 12.20
CA PHE A 685 15.72 -12.22 11.90
C PHE A 685 15.99 -12.15 10.40
N LEU A 686 15.76 -13.24 9.66
CA LEU A 686 15.90 -13.24 8.19
C LEU A 686 14.91 -12.30 7.52
N GLY A 687 13.67 -12.20 8.02
CA GLY A 687 12.71 -11.19 7.55
C GLY A 687 13.20 -9.76 7.78
N THR A 688 13.85 -9.50 8.92
CA THR A 688 14.47 -8.20 9.19
C THR A 688 15.66 -7.94 8.27
N VAL A 689 16.50 -8.95 8.01
CA VAL A 689 17.60 -8.85 7.03
C VAL A 689 17.05 -8.54 5.64
N ALA A 690 15.96 -9.18 5.21
CA ALA A 690 15.31 -8.90 3.93
C ALA A 690 14.77 -7.46 3.85
N PHE A 691 14.16 -6.97 4.93
CA PHE A 691 13.72 -5.58 5.04
C PHE A 691 14.88 -4.58 4.89
N PHE A 692 15.97 -4.79 5.63
CA PHE A 692 17.18 -3.95 5.53
C PHE A 692 17.88 -4.10 4.18
N PHE A 693 17.87 -5.29 3.60
CA PHE A 693 18.44 -5.56 2.28
C PHE A 693 17.73 -4.77 1.18
N ASN A 694 16.39 -4.66 1.25
CA ASN A 694 15.63 -3.85 0.31
C ASN A 694 15.98 -2.36 0.39
N GLN A 695 16.57 -1.91 1.50
CA GLN A 695 16.87 -0.51 1.74
C GLN A 695 18.15 -0.02 1.05
N PHE A 696 18.99 -0.92 0.55
CA PHE A 696 20.19 -0.58 -0.21
C PHE A 696 19.87 -0.13 -1.64
N SER A 697 20.78 0.64 -2.24
CA SER A 697 20.68 1.04 -3.65
C SER A 697 20.72 -0.20 -4.56
N ASP A 698 20.17 -0.13 -5.78
CA ASP A 698 20.12 -1.29 -6.68
C ASP A 698 21.52 -1.75 -7.11
N GLY A 699 22.47 -0.80 -7.22
CA GLY A 699 23.89 -1.08 -7.43
C GLY A 699 24.55 -1.79 -6.24
N ASP A 700 24.11 -1.52 -5.01
CA ASP A 700 24.69 -2.12 -3.80
C ASP A 700 24.05 -3.45 -3.39
N LYS A 701 22.84 -3.77 -3.87
CA LYS A 701 22.16 -5.03 -3.51
C LYS A 701 22.98 -6.27 -3.84
N LEU A 702 23.61 -6.30 -5.02
CA LEU A 702 24.44 -7.43 -5.43
C LEU A 702 25.69 -7.62 -4.55
N PRO A 703 26.54 -6.60 -4.31
CA PRO A 703 27.69 -6.76 -3.42
C PRO A 703 27.29 -7.04 -1.97
N VAL A 704 26.18 -6.46 -1.47
CA VAL A 704 25.63 -6.79 -0.14
C VAL A 704 25.23 -8.27 -0.09
N PHE A 705 24.56 -8.79 -1.11
CA PHE A 705 24.15 -10.20 -1.17
C PHE A 705 25.35 -11.14 -1.15
N VAL A 706 26.40 -10.82 -1.92
CA VAL A 706 27.66 -11.58 -1.90
C VAL A 706 28.36 -11.47 -0.54
N ALA A 707 28.30 -10.30 0.13
CA ALA A 707 28.82 -10.14 1.48
C ALA A 707 28.06 -11.00 2.50
N LEU A 708 26.74 -11.14 2.38
CA LEU A 708 25.95 -12.06 3.21
C LEU A 708 26.38 -13.51 2.99
N ILE A 709 26.62 -13.94 1.75
CA ILE A 709 27.18 -15.26 1.43
C ILE A 709 28.57 -15.42 2.07
N GLY A 710 29.41 -14.39 2.03
CA GLY A 710 30.71 -14.37 2.68
C GLY A 710 30.62 -14.56 4.20
N VAL A 711 29.67 -13.88 4.86
CA VAL A 711 29.37 -14.08 6.29
C VAL A 711 28.86 -15.49 6.56
N TRP A 712 27.99 -16.03 5.71
CA TRP A 712 27.51 -17.40 5.85
C TRP A 712 28.66 -18.40 5.79
N PHE A 713 29.55 -18.25 4.81
CA PHE A 713 30.75 -19.09 4.66
C PHE A 713 31.69 -18.96 5.86
N GLY A 714 31.91 -17.74 6.34
CA GLY A 714 32.71 -17.48 7.55
C GLY A 714 32.13 -18.16 8.79
N CYS A 715 30.83 -18.00 9.02
CA CYS A 715 30.09 -18.66 10.10
C CYS A 715 30.17 -20.19 9.98
N TRP A 716 30.03 -20.74 8.78
CA TRP A 716 30.14 -22.19 8.55
C TRP A 716 31.55 -22.73 8.87
N ILE A 717 32.62 -22.02 8.52
CA ILE A 717 34.00 -22.37 8.92
C ILE A 717 34.12 -22.42 10.45
N ILE A 718 33.55 -21.42 11.13
CA ILE A 718 33.56 -21.34 12.60
C ILE A 718 32.78 -22.52 13.22
N GLY A 719 31.61 -22.85 12.68
CA GLY A 719 30.75 -23.94 13.15
C GLY A 719 31.36 -25.34 12.99
N LYS A 720 32.34 -25.53 12.08
CA LYS A 720 33.02 -26.82 11.88
C LYS A 720 33.96 -27.22 13.02
N VAL A 721 34.32 -26.29 13.91
CA VAL A 721 35.23 -26.58 15.02
C VAL A 721 34.42 -26.75 16.31
N PRO A 722 34.35 -27.98 16.88
CA PRO A 722 33.60 -28.25 18.10
C PRO A 722 34.09 -27.42 19.29
N SER A 723 33.18 -27.07 20.20
CA SER A 723 33.46 -26.28 21.41
C SER A 723 34.48 -26.91 22.38
N TRP A 724 34.67 -28.23 22.29
CA TRP A 724 35.62 -29.05 23.09
C TRP A 724 37.07 -29.03 22.57
N SER A 725 37.31 -28.43 21.41
CA SER A 725 38.65 -28.34 20.82
C SER A 725 39.53 -27.30 21.55
N SER A 726 40.85 -27.42 21.36
CA SER A 726 41.82 -26.50 21.98
C SER A 726 41.53 -25.03 21.62
N LEU A 727 41.75 -24.11 22.56
CA LEU A 727 41.50 -22.67 22.37
C LEU A 727 42.22 -22.13 21.11
N GLN A 728 43.39 -22.66 20.80
CA GLN A 728 44.17 -22.30 19.61
C GLN A 728 43.48 -22.71 18.30
N SER A 729 42.91 -23.93 18.23
CA SER A 729 42.14 -24.39 17.06
C SER A 729 40.87 -23.56 16.83
N ARG A 730 40.23 -23.12 17.93
CA ARG A 730 39.05 -22.24 17.87
C ARG A 730 39.41 -20.84 17.39
N LEU A 731 40.50 -20.27 17.91
CA LEU A 731 41.04 -18.98 17.47
C LEU A 731 41.38 -19.00 15.97
N TYR A 732 42.01 -20.07 15.47
CA TYR A 732 42.31 -20.21 14.04
C TYR A 732 41.04 -20.28 13.16
N ALA A 733 40.01 -21.00 13.61
CA ALA A 733 38.74 -21.07 12.89
C ALA A 733 38.00 -19.73 12.89
N TRP A 734 38.03 -19.00 14.01
CA TRP A 734 37.49 -17.64 14.13
C TRP A 734 38.23 -16.66 13.24
N SER A 735 39.57 -16.62 13.31
CA SER A 735 40.36 -15.75 12.44
C SER A 735 40.16 -16.10 10.97
N GLY A 736 40.07 -17.40 10.64
CA GLY A 736 39.83 -17.87 9.28
C GLY A 736 38.45 -17.49 8.76
N GLY A 737 37.39 -17.69 9.55
CA GLY A 737 36.02 -17.35 9.16
C GLY A 737 35.78 -15.84 9.08
N VAL A 738 36.36 -15.06 9.99
CA VAL A 738 36.29 -13.59 9.95
C VAL A 738 37.10 -13.04 8.78
N ALA A 739 38.30 -13.57 8.52
CA ALA A 739 39.10 -13.17 7.37
C ALA A 739 38.42 -13.52 6.05
N SER A 740 37.82 -14.71 5.92
CA SER A 740 37.11 -15.08 4.69
C SER A 740 35.90 -14.19 4.45
N ALA A 741 35.10 -13.90 5.48
CA ALA A 741 33.97 -12.98 5.37
C ALA A 741 34.41 -11.56 4.97
N MET A 742 35.49 -11.04 5.57
CA MET A 742 36.03 -9.73 5.21
C MET A 742 36.61 -9.69 3.79
N ILE A 743 37.34 -10.72 3.37
CA ILE A 743 37.92 -10.79 2.02
C ILE A 743 36.82 -10.87 0.97
N ILE A 744 35.82 -11.74 1.17
CA ILE A 744 34.69 -11.88 0.25
C ILE A 744 33.86 -10.60 0.20
N GLY A 745 33.54 -10.00 1.35
CA GLY A 745 32.82 -8.74 1.42
C GLY A 745 33.58 -7.59 0.75
N PHE A 746 34.87 -7.44 1.03
CA PHE A 746 35.70 -6.41 0.41
C PHE A 746 35.81 -6.62 -1.11
N ALA A 747 36.08 -7.84 -1.57
CA ALA A 747 36.13 -8.16 -2.99
C ALA A 747 34.78 -7.90 -3.68
N ALA A 748 33.66 -8.22 -3.03
CA ALA A 748 32.34 -7.95 -3.55
C ALA A 748 32.13 -6.45 -3.82
N PHE A 749 32.45 -5.59 -2.85
CA PHE A 749 32.30 -4.13 -3.03
C PHE A 749 33.32 -3.54 -4.02
N GLN A 750 34.52 -4.12 -4.13
CA GLN A 750 35.53 -3.63 -5.08
C GLN A 750 35.27 -4.06 -6.53
N TRP A 751 34.66 -5.23 -6.74
CA TRP A 751 34.50 -5.82 -8.09
C TRP A 751 33.07 -5.83 -8.59
N LEU A 752 32.08 -5.89 -7.69
CA LEU A 752 30.66 -5.80 -7.99
C LEU A 752 30.04 -4.50 -7.44
N GLY A 753 30.88 -3.56 -6.98
CA GLY A 753 30.45 -2.19 -6.68
C GLY A 753 29.82 -1.52 -7.91
N PRO A 754 29.11 -0.40 -7.71
CA PRO A 754 28.29 0.20 -8.76
C PRO A 754 29.10 0.45 -10.04
N ALA A 755 28.73 -0.25 -11.11
CA ALA A 755 29.12 0.13 -12.46
C ALA A 755 28.48 1.49 -12.78
N PRO A 756 29.11 2.34 -13.62
CA PRO A 756 28.46 3.56 -14.10
C PRO A 756 27.11 3.17 -14.72
N GLU A 757 26.05 3.77 -14.19
CA GLU A 757 24.68 3.38 -14.53
C GLU A 757 24.47 3.44 -16.04
N PRO A 758 24.05 2.34 -16.69
CA PRO A 758 23.39 2.44 -17.97
C PRO A 758 22.11 3.25 -17.75
N ALA A 759 21.92 4.29 -18.56
CA ALA A 759 20.64 4.98 -18.64
C ALA A 759 19.54 3.96 -19.02
N GLU A 760 18.40 4.12 -18.35
CA GLU A 760 17.09 3.52 -18.62
C GLU A 760 16.68 2.27 -17.83
N GLY A 761 15.48 2.39 -17.25
CA GLY A 761 14.65 1.24 -16.93
C GLY A 761 13.57 1.51 -15.90
N VAL A 762 12.46 2.10 -16.36
CA VAL A 762 11.19 2.30 -15.64
C VAL A 762 11.15 3.53 -14.74
N LYS A 763 10.56 4.61 -15.26
CA LYS A 763 9.82 5.68 -14.54
C LYS A 763 9.38 6.72 -15.57
N THR A 764 8.16 7.21 -15.46
CA THR A 764 7.43 7.95 -16.51
C THR A 764 8.10 9.27 -16.91
N ILE A 765 8.92 9.87 -16.04
CA ILE A 765 9.68 11.10 -16.34
C ILE A 765 11.17 10.77 -16.51
N ALA A 766 11.81 11.38 -17.53
CA ALA A 766 13.25 11.26 -17.77
C ALA A 766 14.07 12.13 -16.79
N TRP A 767 14.14 11.68 -15.53
CA TRP A 767 14.89 12.37 -14.47
C TRP A 767 16.39 12.44 -14.78
N GLN A 768 16.99 13.61 -14.54
CA GLN A 768 18.43 13.80 -14.57
C GLN A 768 19.00 13.80 -13.15
N PRO A 769 20.20 13.25 -12.91
CA PRO A 769 20.83 13.35 -11.61
C PRO A 769 21.10 14.83 -11.27
N TYR A 770 20.86 15.21 -10.03
CA TYR A 770 21.14 16.54 -9.54
C TYR A 770 22.65 16.83 -9.55
N ASP A 771 23.00 18.04 -10.00
CA ASP A 771 24.35 18.59 -10.08
C ASP A 771 24.21 20.12 -10.03
N GLU A 772 24.90 20.78 -9.08
CA GLU A 772 24.75 22.22 -8.87
C GLU A 772 25.27 23.04 -10.07
N ALA A 773 26.29 22.57 -10.79
CA ALA A 773 26.80 23.25 -11.97
C ALA A 773 25.80 23.21 -13.13
N LYS A 774 25.11 22.07 -13.32
CA LYS A 774 24.03 21.95 -14.32
C LYS A 774 22.80 22.77 -13.95
N LEU A 775 22.43 22.82 -12.67
CA LEU A 775 21.33 23.69 -12.21
C LEU A 775 21.61 25.15 -12.58
N ASN A 776 22.81 25.64 -12.25
CA ASN A 776 23.21 27.01 -12.58
C ASN A 776 23.21 27.28 -14.09
N GLN A 777 23.62 26.30 -14.90
CA GLN A 777 23.54 26.40 -16.35
C GLN A 777 22.09 26.52 -16.84
N TYR A 778 21.19 25.65 -16.39
CA TYR A 778 19.78 25.68 -16.81
C TYR A 778 19.07 26.96 -16.37
N GLN A 779 19.39 27.46 -15.19
CA GLN A 779 18.90 28.77 -14.72
C GLN A 779 19.41 29.92 -15.60
N ALA A 780 20.68 29.91 -16.00
CA ALA A 780 21.25 30.91 -16.89
C ALA A 780 20.65 30.86 -18.31
N GLU A 781 20.26 29.67 -18.76
CA GLU A 781 19.55 29.45 -20.03
C GLU A 781 18.07 29.87 -19.97
N GLY A 782 17.55 30.19 -18.77
CA GLY A 782 16.15 30.56 -18.56
C GLY A 782 15.19 29.38 -18.54
N ARG A 783 15.70 28.16 -18.26
CA ARG A 783 14.88 26.95 -18.17
C ARG A 783 14.22 26.84 -16.80
N THR A 784 12.97 26.40 -16.78
CA THR A 784 12.30 26.00 -15.54
C THR A 784 12.87 24.66 -15.09
N VAL A 785 13.30 24.55 -13.84
CA VAL A 785 13.94 23.33 -13.30
C VAL A 785 13.18 22.84 -12.08
N MET A 786 12.72 21.59 -12.11
CA MET A 786 12.08 20.93 -10.98
C MET A 786 13.05 19.95 -10.34
N ILE A 787 13.33 20.10 -9.04
CA ILE A 787 14.26 19.25 -8.29
C ILE A 787 13.50 18.52 -7.18
N ASP A 788 13.49 17.18 -7.21
CA ASP A 788 12.97 16.34 -6.13
C ASP A 788 14.11 15.90 -5.21
N PHE A 789 14.09 16.38 -3.96
CA PHE A 789 15.00 15.94 -2.90
C PHE A 789 14.40 14.74 -2.17
N THR A 790 14.96 13.56 -2.45
CA THR A 790 14.34 12.27 -2.13
C THR A 790 15.32 11.31 -1.46
N ALA A 791 14.84 10.14 -1.03
CA ALA A 791 15.67 9.00 -0.65
C ALA A 791 14.89 7.68 -0.74
N LYS A 792 15.59 6.57 -0.97
CA LYS A 792 15.00 5.22 -1.01
C LYS A 792 14.42 4.76 0.33
N TRP A 793 14.89 5.33 1.46
CA TRP A 793 14.41 4.97 2.81
C TRP A 793 13.26 5.86 3.30
N CYS A 794 12.97 6.91 2.55
CA CYS A 794 12.00 7.90 2.95
C CYS A 794 10.62 7.51 2.42
N VAL A 795 9.75 7.04 3.32
CA VAL A 795 8.38 6.60 2.98
C VAL A 795 7.58 7.73 2.34
N ASN A 796 7.62 8.94 2.91
CA ASN A 796 6.92 10.10 2.34
C ASN A 796 7.44 10.48 0.95
N CYS A 797 8.74 10.28 0.70
CA CYS A 797 9.34 10.52 -0.61
C CYS A 797 8.83 9.51 -1.63
N ILE A 798 8.73 8.22 -1.27
CA ILE A 798 8.14 7.19 -2.14
C ILE A 798 6.67 7.49 -2.43
N VAL A 799 5.92 7.96 -1.42
CA VAL A 799 4.52 8.36 -1.60
C VAL A 799 4.43 9.52 -2.59
N ASN A 800 5.11 10.65 -2.36
CA ASN A 800 5.14 11.79 -3.28
C ASN A 800 5.54 11.37 -4.70
N TYR A 801 6.57 10.54 -4.79
CA TYR A 801 7.06 10.03 -6.05
C TYR A 801 5.95 9.31 -6.83
N ASN A 802 5.21 8.41 -6.19
CA ASN A 802 4.18 7.62 -6.86
C ASN A 802 2.86 8.38 -7.08
N VAL A 803 2.48 9.27 -6.16
CA VAL A 803 1.15 9.92 -6.18
C VAL A 803 1.14 11.28 -6.85
N ALA A 804 2.28 11.98 -6.92
CA ALA A 804 2.34 13.36 -7.39
C ALA A 804 3.39 13.57 -8.50
N LEU A 805 4.60 13.03 -8.34
CA LEU A 805 5.72 13.34 -9.25
C LEU A 805 5.74 12.44 -10.48
N ASN A 806 5.79 11.11 -10.31
CA ASN A 806 5.90 10.12 -11.39
C ASN A 806 4.54 9.72 -11.95
N THR A 807 3.75 10.73 -12.33
CA THR A 807 2.42 10.56 -12.90
C THR A 807 2.38 11.12 -14.33
N GLU A 808 1.43 10.63 -15.12
CA GLU A 808 1.28 11.06 -16.52
C GLU A 808 0.93 12.56 -16.66
N PRO A 809 0.03 13.16 -15.85
CA PRO A 809 -0.24 14.60 -15.89
C PRO A 809 0.99 15.46 -15.60
N THR A 810 1.75 15.12 -14.55
CA THR A 810 2.98 15.85 -14.19
C THR A 810 4.02 15.76 -15.30
N ARG A 811 4.17 14.59 -15.94
CA ARG A 811 5.03 14.41 -17.10
C ARG A 811 4.62 15.29 -18.28
N GLN A 812 3.34 15.27 -18.63
CA GLN A 812 2.82 16.07 -19.75
C GLN A 812 3.05 17.56 -19.52
N LEU A 813 2.82 18.04 -18.30
CA LEU A 813 3.05 19.44 -17.96
C LEU A 813 4.54 19.81 -17.98
N ILE A 814 5.43 18.93 -17.49
CA ILE A 814 6.89 19.13 -17.61
C ILE A 814 7.31 19.22 -19.08
N GLU A 815 6.78 18.35 -19.93
CA GLU A 815 7.05 18.36 -21.39
C GLU A 815 6.49 19.62 -22.06
N GLU A 816 5.28 20.06 -21.70
CA GLU A 816 4.63 21.27 -22.22
C GLU A 816 5.40 22.54 -21.84
N LEU A 817 5.89 22.60 -20.60
CA LEU A 817 6.66 23.73 -20.09
C LEU A 817 8.14 23.70 -20.53
N ASP A 818 8.59 22.64 -21.21
CA ASP A 818 10.01 22.33 -21.45
C ASP A 818 10.85 22.44 -20.17
N ALA A 819 10.29 21.97 -19.05
CA ALA A 819 10.94 22.01 -17.75
C ALA A 819 11.93 20.85 -17.59
N VAL A 820 12.99 21.07 -16.82
CA VAL A 820 14.03 20.06 -16.57
C VAL A 820 13.78 19.38 -15.22
N PRO A 821 13.43 18.07 -15.19
CA PRO A 821 13.33 17.31 -13.95
C PRO A 821 14.72 16.83 -13.50
N MET A 822 15.10 17.16 -12.27
CA MET A 822 16.33 16.73 -11.60
C MET A 822 16.01 15.96 -10.32
N LEU A 823 16.77 14.90 -10.04
CA LEU A 823 16.60 14.05 -8.86
C LEU A 823 17.80 14.21 -7.94
N ALA A 824 17.58 14.74 -6.74
CA ALA A 824 18.57 14.83 -5.68
C ALA A 824 18.38 13.65 -4.70
N ASP A 825 19.04 12.53 -4.99
CA ASP A 825 18.98 11.31 -4.16
C ASP A 825 19.87 11.45 -2.91
N TRP A 826 19.25 11.72 -1.76
CA TRP A 826 19.88 11.84 -0.45
C TRP A 826 19.93 10.51 0.33
N THR A 827 19.81 9.36 -0.35
CA THR A 827 19.86 8.03 0.28
C THR A 827 21.12 7.82 1.11
N ASP A 828 22.28 8.28 0.61
CA ASP A 828 23.59 8.10 1.25
C ASP A 828 24.16 9.41 1.85
N GLN A 829 23.33 10.46 1.97
CA GLN A 829 23.67 11.75 2.56
C GLN A 829 24.83 12.50 1.89
N ASP A 830 24.74 12.73 0.59
CA ASP A 830 25.71 13.55 -0.14
C ASP A 830 25.79 15.00 0.43
N ALA A 831 27.02 15.52 0.56
CA ALA A 831 27.30 16.83 1.16
C ALA A 831 26.84 18.01 0.28
N GLU A 832 26.82 17.86 -1.04
CA GLU A 832 26.33 18.87 -1.99
C GLU A 832 24.81 19.02 -1.85
N ILE A 833 24.08 17.91 -1.79
CA ILE A 833 22.63 17.88 -1.58
C ILE A 833 22.27 18.45 -0.19
N GLU A 834 23.04 18.11 0.85
CA GLU A 834 22.84 18.65 2.20
C GLU A 834 23.02 20.18 2.23
N ALA A 835 24.01 20.72 1.52
CA ALA A 835 24.22 22.15 1.41
C ALA A 835 23.04 22.84 0.73
N LYS A 836 22.50 22.25 -0.35
CA LYS A 836 21.34 22.80 -1.05
C LYS A 836 20.06 22.74 -0.22
N LEU A 837 19.84 21.66 0.53
CA LEU A 837 18.73 21.58 1.48
C LEU A 837 18.80 22.69 2.53
N LYS A 838 19.99 23.01 3.06
CA LYS A 838 20.19 24.12 4.01
C LYS A 838 19.91 25.48 3.38
N GLU A 839 20.30 25.69 2.13
CA GLU A 839 19.99 26.91 1.37
C GLU A 839 18.47 27.09 1.24
N LEU A 840 17.75 26.02 0.90
CA LEU A 840 16.29 25.99 0.87
C LEU A 840 15.66 26.02 2.26
N GLN A 841 16.42 26.30 3.33
CA GLN A 841 15.96 26.31 4.72
C GLN A 841 15.29 24.99 5.15
N SER A 842 15.67 23.86 4.55
CA SER A 842 15.25 22.52 4.96
C SER A 842 16.37 21.77 5.67
N ARG A 843 15.98 20.90 6.61
CA ARG A 843 16.88 19.97 7.30
C ARG A 843 16.43 18.51 7.15
N SER A 844 15.38 18.29 6.37
CA SER A 844 14.73 17.00 6.15
C SER A 844 14.23 16.90 4.72
N ILE A 845 14.02 15.66 4.29
CA ILE A 845 13.34 15.28 3.05
C ILE A 845 11.98 14.64 3.40
N PRO A 846 10.99 14.62 2.50
CA PRO A 846 11.01 15.13 1.11
C PRO A 846 10.92 16.65 1.00
N VAL A 847 11.57 17.21 -0.04
CA VAL A 847 11.40 18.60 -0.47
C VAL A 847 11.35 18.63 -1.99
N LEU A 848 10.34 19.29 -2.57
CA LEU A 848 10.31 19.60 -3.99
C LEU A 848 10.62 21.08 -4.17
N ALA A 849 11.58 21.41 -5.02
CA ALA A 849 11.93 22.79 -5.36
C ALA A 849 11.77 23.01 -6.88
N ILE A 850 10.95 23.96 -7.27
CA ILE A 850 10.76 24.35 -8.66
C ILE A 850 11.34 25.76 -8.85
N TYR A 851 12.34 25.87 -9.71
CA TYR A 851 12.99 27.13 -10.09
C TYR A 851 12.36 27.64 -11.39
N PRO A 852 11.60 28.74 -11.35
CA PRO A 852 10.97 29.30 -12.55
C PRO A 852 12.00 29.87 -13.53
N GLY A 853 11.83 29.62 -14.83
CA GLY A 853 12.74 30.14 -15.86
C GLY A 853 12.80 31.67 -15.93
N LYS A 854 11.72 32.36 -15.54
CA LYS A 854 11.65 33.84 -15.49
C LYS A 854 12.27 34.44 -14.23
N SER A 855 12.30 33.68 -13.13
CA SER A 855 12.73 34.14 -11.80
C SER A 855 13.48 33.03 -11.06
N PRO A 856 14.67 32.61 -11.55
CA PRO A 856 15.41 31.49 -10.99
C PRO A 856 15.92 31.75 -9.55
N ALA A 857 15.89 32.98 -9.06
CA ALA A 857 16.27 33.33 -7.69
C ALA A 857 15.16 33.09 -6.65
N GLU A 858 13.92 32.83 -7.08
CA GLU A 858 12.76 32.64 -6.21
C GLU A 858 12.15 31.26 -6.47
N PRO A 859 12.69 30.19 -5.86
CA PRO A 859 12.16 28.85 -6.02
C PRO A 859 10.84 28.66 -5.27
N ILE A 860 9.89 27.96 -5.90
CA ILE A 860 8.68 27.46 -5.26
C ILE A 860 9.05 26.17 -4.54
N VAL A 861 8.89 26.16 -3.21
CA VAL A 861 9.32 25.03 -2.36
C VAL A 861 8.10 24.38 -1.73
N LEU A 862 7.88 23.11 -2.03
CA LEU A 862 6.88 22.25 -1.38
C LEU A 862 7.59 21.28 -0.42
N ARG A 863 7.03 21.08 0.76
CA ARG A 863 7.63 20.26 1.83
C ARG A 863 6.71 19.14 2.25
N ASP A 864 7.30 18.06 2.77
CA ASP A 864 6.60 16.91 3.30
C ASP A 864 5.70 16.24 2.25
N LEU A 865 4.43 15.98 2.53
CA LEU A 865 3.54 15.31 1.58
C LEU A 865 2.97 16.31 0.58
N VAL A 866 3.11 16.01 -0.71
CA VAL A 866 2.53 16.82 -1.80
C VAL A 866 1.49 16.02 -2.56
N SER A 867 0.38 16.65 -2.90
CA SER A 867 -0.60 16.08 -3.82
C SER A 867 -0.20 16.37 -5.27
N GLN A 868 -0.74 15.60 -6.22
CA GLN A 868 -0.52 15.85 -7.64
C GLN A 868 -0.93 17.27 -8.04
N GLN A 869 -2.09 17.75 -7.57
CA GLN A 869 -2.57 19.09 -7.88
C GLN A 869 -1.60 20.18 -7.40
N MET A 870 -1.05 20.06 -6.18
CA MET A 870 -0.06 21.02 -5.69
C MET A 870 1.19 21.09 -6.57
N VAL A 871 1.61 19.95 -7.14
CA VAL A 871 2.76 19.90 -8.05
C VAL A 871 2.42 20.52 -9.40
N LEU A 872 1.21 20.25 -9.93
CA LEU A 872 0.75 20.84 -11.18
C LEU A 872 0.59 22.36 -11.04
N ASP A 873 -0.08 22.84 -10.00
CA ASP A 873 -0.26 24.27 -9.70
C ASP A 873 1.10 24.97 -9.58
N ALA A 874 2.06 24.37 -8.86
CA ALA A 874 3.40 24.93 -8.69
C ALA A 874 4.21 24.95 -10.01
N LEU A 875 4.03 23.97 -10.89
CA LEU A 875 4.64 23.96 -12.23
C LEU A 875 4.00 25.01 -13.15
N GLU A 876 2.68 25.15 -13.12
CA GLU A 876 1.95 26.19 -13.85
C GLU A 876 2.36 27.60 -13.40
N ASP A 877 2.47 27.82 -12.09
CA ASP A 877 2.93 29.07 -11.48
C ASP A 877 4.36 29.41 -11.89
N ALA A 878 5.25 28.41 -11.95
CA ALA A 878 6.62 28.59 -12.42
C ALA A 878 6.68 28.96 -13.92
N GLY A 879 5.73 28.44 -14.70
CA GLY A 879 5.60 28.73 -16.12
C GLY A 879 6.70 28.10 -16.99
N PRO A 880 6.61 28.31 -18.31
CA PRO A 880 7.46 27.62 -19.27
C PRO A 880 8.90 28.15 -19.28
N SER A 881 9.82 27.28 -19.65
CA SER A 881 11.21 27.64 -19.98
C SER A 881 11.22 28.75 -21.03
N VAL A 882 11.94 29.84 -20.76
CA VAL A 882 12.05 30.97 -21.68
C VAL A 882 13.29 30.80 -22.55
N SER A 883 13.13 30.85 -23.88
CA SER A 883 14.30 30.85 -24.78
C SER A 883 15.20 32.07 -24.48
N GLY A 884 16.51 31.84 -24.40
CA GLY A 884 17.55 32.80 -23.93
C GLY A 884 17.63 34.18 -24.61
N SER A 885 16.73 34.50 -25.55
CA SER A 885 16.56 35.84 -26.10
C SER A 885 15.79 36.78 -25.16
N ALA A 886 14.86 36.25 -24.33
CA ALA A 886 14.04 37.06 -23.42
C ALA A 886 14.72 37.34 -22.05
N ALA A 887 15.58 36.43 -21.57
CA ALA A 887 16.32 36.60 -20.32
C ALA A 887 17.28 37.81 -20.36
N ASN A 888 17.85 38.11 -21.52
CA ASN A 888 18.72 39.28 -21.73
C ASN A 888 17.95 40.62 -21.75
N VAL A 889 16.62 40.60 -21.92
CA VAL A 889 15.79 41.81 -21.87
C VAL A 889 15.41 42.13 -20.41
N ALA A 890 15.05 41.12 -19.62
CA ALA A 890 14.73 41.31 -18.20
C ALA A 890 15.93 41.75 -17.35
N ILE A 891 17.14 41.28 -17.67
CA ILE A 891 18.37 41.72 -17.00
C ILE A 891 18.78 43.15 -17.42
N ARG A 892 18.51 43.56 -18.67
CA ARG A 892 18.78 44.92 -19.16
C ARG A 892 17.82 45.97 -18.61
N ASP A 893 16.54 45.65 -18.42
CA ASP A 893 15.58 46.61 -17.86
C ASP A 893 15.86 46.94 -16.39
N ARG A 894 16.45 46.01 -15.61
CA ARG A 894 16.94 46.30 -14.25
C ARG A 894 18.22 47.13 -14.21
N SER A 895 19.11 47.05 -15.21
CA SER A 895 20.32 47.90 -15.23
C SER A 895 19.98 49.35 -15.59
N ASN A 896 18.92 49.58 -16.37
CA ASN A 896 18.45 50.93 -16.70
C ASN A 896 17.61 51.55 -15.57
N ALA A 897 16.82 50.76 -14.82
CA ALA A 897 16.06 51.27 -13.68
C ALA A 897 16.94 51.73 -12.49
N ASN A 898 18.16 51.18 -12.34
CA ASN A 898 19.11 51.58 -11.31
C ASN A 898 20.07 52.73 -11.74
N ALA A 899 19.99 53.20 -12.98
CA ALA A 899 20.88 54.26 -13.49
C ALA A 899 20.31 55.68 -13.30
N ASP A 900 18.98 55.82 -13.17
CA ASP A 900 18.34 57.14 -13.06
C ASP A 900 18.25 57.68 -11.61
N ASP A 901 18.63 56.89 -10.60
CA ASP A 901 18.52 57.26 -9.17
C ASP A 901 19.87 57.71 -8.53
N LEU A 902 20.90 57.96 -9.35
CA LEU A 902 22.24 58.35 -8.89
C LEU A 902 22.69 59.75 -9.34
N SER A 903 21.75 60.69 -9.50
CA SER A 903 22.08 62.06 -9.94
C SER A 903 21.78 63.18 -8.94
N MET A 904 21.73 62.97 -7.62
CA MET A 904 21.76 64.08 -6.65
C MET A 904 22.40 63.73 -5.30
N ALA A 905 23.71 63.99 -5.14
CA ALA A 905 24.31 64.51 -3.90
C ALA A 905 25.82 64.85 -4.11
N PRO A 906 26.35 65.90 -3.46
CA PRO A 906 27.63 66.51 -3.83
C PRO A 906 28.85 65.90 -3.12
N ALA A 907 30.00 66.15 -3.74
CA ALA A 907 31.34 65.74 -3.35
C ALA A 907 31.77 66.17 -1.93
N VAL A 908 32.38 65.24 -1.18
CA VAL A 908 33.43 65.54 -0.18
C VAL A 908 34.52 64.48 -0.27
N ALA A 909 35.75 64.97 -0.36
CA ALA A 909 36.99 64.24 -0.56
C ALA A 909 37.52 63.51 0.70
N GLY A 910 38.39 62.53 0.49
CA GLY A 910 39.59 62.41 1.32
C GLY A 910 39.95 61.03 1.89
N MET A 911 41.03 60.46 1.34
CA MET A 911 42.14 59.78 2.04
C MET A 911 41.96 58.37 2.64
N ALA A 912 42.53 57.41 1.88
CA ALA A 912 43.76 56.67 2.20
C ALA A 912 43.81 55.61 3.32
N THR A 913 44.28 54.42 2.89
CA THR A 913 45.01 53.36 3.63
C THR A 913 44.22 52.62 4.72
N ARG A 914 44.06 51.30 4.67
CA ARG A 914 45.06 50.24 4.47
C ARG A 914 44.38 48.94 4.02
#